data_AF-A0A952SPA8-F1
#
_entry.id   AF-A0A952SPA8-F1
#
_cell.length_a   1.000
_cell.length_b   1.000
_cell.length_c   1.000
_cell.angle_alpha   90.00
_cell.angle_beta   90.00
_cell.angle_gamma   90.00
#
_symmetry.space_group_name_H-M   'P 1'
#
loop_
_entity.id
_entity.type
_entity.pdbx_description
1 polymer ?
#
loop_
_entity_poly.entity_id
_entity_poly.type
_entity_poly.pdbx_seq_one_letter_code
_entity_poly.pdbx_strand_id
1 'polypeptide(L)'
;MDPSLTIPEGYSAVDLEPGGVISPLRLCVLSRDKADAVGGHLVVLRDSLDARAVLGCVTDAAGVVQEWVQIWMQDVDLAAGSLEHYRASLSNTALEERWIKAVEALEQLVPRDLIRTGFEREPAPALFLDPARRKVKPAMHEASGMPFEICREDALLRERGLAAYSTTLHRYLYVEALGAESPIVAVTRDAPGQNVMKLTEILSGINRDLVPFNAGGGLMLVRRHSPVSVSDFVEVLGGGPWKGVSHGGGVIHIDSQSVEAGERGGESIDPDRFFLGQHGKWGRLVETLHLKLRLISDALGSVAEMAAKTGRPLLNVTDESFQVEVWRRACGLPRLWTTRVVLVDPGGAVALPIPGSRVNYYVSRDGLGKGIYRPQLAVEPAKGLCSIRFRQVTIDEDGTATVEATFQTAERVTAHGSDLLALRLNIGTERLDLHAKLESESAMASGELRLRSVPTRVTAAQAEALRSAEGVPMRDVSFETLPLLSTPCDLYALGVLGVRALLVTGDKRLPKALDEVLSLARQVGELHAQLGGAENAPDLASRVRLAFEADPRWVEALGPQWLTQEKMTASEAFDLVPPEMWWRVLAALVRMFPGMGPDSICRDLGDSRGGAGHRVFSPAIEAFDDLLVRTRSLMLIDWRYNREVHAVVRGLRTRMIEQVGGRV
;
A
#
# COMPACT_ATOMS: atom_id res chain seq x y z
N MET A 1 21.84 29.94 -2.68
CA MET A 1 21.22 28.90 -1.84
C MET A 1 20.18 28.21 -2.68
N ASP A 2 20.05 26.89 -2.53
CA ASP A 2 19.02 26.11 -3.21
C ASP A 2 17.65 26.44 -2.58
N PRO A 3 16.70 27.05 -3.33
CA PRO A 3 15.39 27.43 -2.80
C PRO A 3 14.57 26.23 -2.29
N SER A 4 14.86 25.00 -2.74
CA SER A 4 14.21 23.78 -2.21
C SER A 4 14.56 23.45 -0.76
N LEU A 5 15.61 24.10 -0.21
CA LEU A 5 16.07 23.94 1.16
C LEU A 5 15.67 25.13 2.05
N THR A 6 14.65 25.89 1.64
CA THR A 6 14.09 26.99 2.41
C THR A 6 12.70 26.66 2.89
N ILE A 7 12.35 27.17 4.08
CA ILE A 7 10.99 27.04 4.61
C ILE A 7 10.05 27.87 3.71
N PRO A 8 8.96 27.29 3.19
CA PRO A 8 8.00 28.00 2.36
C PRO A 8 7.39 29.21 3.06
N GLU A 9 7.03 30.24 2.29
CA GLU A 9 6.42 31.45 2.82
C GLU A 9 5.10 31.15 3.56
N GLY A 10 4.91 31.75 4.73
CA GLY A 10 3.73 31.52 5.59
C GLY A 10 3.81 30.25 6.44
N TYR A 11 4.94 29.55 6.42
CA TYR A 11 5.22 28.40 7.28
C TYR A 11 6.40 28.68 8.21
N SER A 12 6.41 27.96 9.33
CA SER A 12 7.50 27.94 10.29
C SER A 12 7.85 26.51 10.67
N ALA A 13 9.15 26.29 10.91
CA ALA A 13 9.66 25.07 11.52
C ALA A 13 9.52 25.18 13.04
N VAL A 14 8.69 24.31 13.63
CA VAL A 14 8.44 24.23 15.07
C VAL A 14 9.29 23.11 15.65
N ASP A 15 10.18 23.46 16.57
CA ASP A 15 11.17 22.53 17.16
C ASP A 15 10.49 21.46 18.03
N LEU A 16 10.80 20.18 17.76
CA LEU A 16 10.27 19.05 18.52
C LEU A 16 11.01 18.79 19.83
N GLU A 17 12.22 19.33 20.04
CA GLU A 17 12.99 19.07 21.25
C GLU A 17 12.35 19.73 22.49
N PRO A 18 11.84 18.94 23.46
CA PRO A 18 11.37 19.49 24.72
C PRO A 18 12.58 19.87 25.58
N GLY A 19 12.73 21.15 25.91
CA GLY A 19 13.72 21.60 26.91
C GLY A 19 14.78 22.58 26.41
N GLY A 20 14.85 22.89 25.12
CA GLY A 20 15.68 23.99 24.61
C GLY A 20 17.19 23.78 24.72
N VAL A 21 17.64 22.53 24.67
CA VAL A 21 19.06 22.24 24.43
C VAL A 21 19.43 22.80 23.06
N ILE A 22 20.57 23.49 22.96
CA ILE A 22 21.03 24.05 21.69
C ILE A 22 21.63 22.89 20.88
N SER A 23 20.82 22.25 20.03
CA SER A 23 21.30 21.29 19.04
C SER A 23 21.66 22.02 17.72
N PRO A 24 22.80 21.70 17.08
CA PRO A 24 23.14 22.26 15.76
C PRO A 24 22.16 21.81 14.66
N LEU A 25 21.49 20.67 14.85
CA LEU A 25 20.45 20.14 13.97
C LEU A 25 19.18 19.93 14.78
N ARG A 26 18.08 20.56 14.36
CA ARG A 26 16.79 20.51 15.03
C ARG A 26 15.81 19.74 14.18
N LEU A 27 15.18 18.74 14.77
CA LEU A 27 14.02 18.08 14.18
C LEU A 27 12.80 18.96 14.42
N CYS A 28 12.11 19.34 13.35
CA CYS A 28 10.99 20.26 13.41
C CYS A 28 9.77 19.70 12.66
N VAL A 29 8.58 20.06 13.14
CA VAL A 29 7.34 19.92 12.37
C VAL A 29 7.09 21.20 11.57
N LEU A 30 6.65 21.06 10.33
CA LEU A 30 6.27 22.21 9.52
C LEU A 30 4.85 22.64 9.91
N SER A 31 4.71 23.89 10.34
CA SER A 31 3.44 24.46 10.76
C SER A 31 3.14 25.73 9.97
N ARG A 32 1.89 25.92 9.55
CA ARG A 32 1.45 27.17 8.95
C ARG A 32 1.23 28.22 10.05
N ASP A 33 1.74 29.42 9.84
CA ASP A 33 1.70 30.49 10.86
C ASP A 33 0.25 30.87 11.23
N LYS A 34 -0.66 30.79 10.26
CA LYS A 34 -2.10 30.92 10.45
C LYS A 34 -2.79 29.65 9.96
N ALA A 35 -3.70 29.11 10.76
CA ALA A 35 -4.46 27.92 10.36
C ALA A 35 -5.14 28.13 9.00
N ASP A 36 -4.96 27.17 8.10
CA ASP A 36 -5.83 27.05 6.94
C ASP A 36 -7.24 26.67 7.40
N ALA A 37 -8.26 27.23 6.75
CA ALA A 37 -9.65 26.93 7.10
C ALA A 37 -10.01 25.45 6.94
N VAL A 38 -9.32 24.74 6.04
CA VAL A 38 -9.54 23.31 5.75
C VAL A 38 -8.43 22.46 6.34
N GLY A 39 -7.16 22.81 6.06
CA GLY A 39 -5.98 22.01 6.47
C GLY A 39 -5.49 22.26 7.90
N GLY A 40 -5.95 23.31 8.57
CA GLY A 40 -5.45 23.69 9.88
C GLY A 40 -3.99 24.18 9.85
N HIS A 41 -3.26 23.92 10.93
CA HIS A 41 -1.85 24.32 11.06
C HIS A 41 -0.86 23.28 10.51
N LEU A 42 -1.24 22.00 10.51
CA LEU A 42 -0.35 20.89 10.19
C LEU A 42 -0.50 20.48 8.73
N VAL A 43 0.63 20.33 8.05
CA VAL A 43 0.64 19.75 6.71
C VAL A 43 0.54 18.23 6.83
N VAL A 44 -0.70 17.73 6.82
CA VAL A 44 -0.98 16.28 6.87
C VAL A 44 -0.64 15.67 5.51
N LEU A 45 0.29 14.72 5.50
CA LEU A 45 0.73 14.02 4.30
C LEU A 45 -0.14 12.80 4.01
N ARG A 46 -0.65 12.15 5.07
CA ARG A 46 -1.52 10.96 5.00
C ARG A 46 -2.05 10.58 6.38
N ASP A 47 -3.14 9.83 6.34
CA ASP A 47 -3.72 9.13 7.49
C ASP A 47 -3.75 7.63 7.18
N SER A 48 -3.37 6.79 8.13
CA SER A 48 -3.50 5.34 8.08
C SER A 48 -4.59 4.85 9.05
N LEU A 49 -4.66 3.54 9.32
CA LEU A 49 -5.57 3.01 10.32
C LEU A 49 -5.20 3.48 11.74
N ASP A 50 -3.91 3.50 12.04
CA ASP A 50 -3.36 3.63 13.39
C ASP A 50 -2.31 4.74 13.50
N ALA A 51 -2.16 5.58 12.46
CA ALA A 51 -1.20 6.65 12.43
C ALA A 51 -1.65 7.84 11.57
N ARG A 52 -1.11 9.01 11.88
CA ARG A 52 -1.09 10.18 11.00
C ARG A 52 0.34 10.54 10.69
N ALA A 53 0.65 10.83 9.43
CA ALA A 53 1.95 11.36 9.04
C ALA A 53 1.82 12.83 8.64
N VAL A 54 2.68 13.67 9.20
CA VAL A 54 2.75 15.10 8.87
C VAL A 54 4.14 15.48 8.35
N LEU A 55 4.19 16.58 7.60
CA LEU A 55 5.44 17.11 7.08
C LEU A 55 6.27 17.76 8.20
N GLY A 56 7.53 17.38 8.25
CA GLY A 56 8.55 17.99 9.09
C GLY A 56 9.82 18.28 8.29
N CYS A 57 10.81 18.82 8.98
CA CYS A 57 12.14 19.05 8.42
C CYS A 57 13.21 18.92 9.51
N VAL A 58 14.43 18.63 9.09
CA VAL A 58 15.63 18.86 9.91
C VAL A 58 16.19 20.20 9.50
N THR A 59 16.36 21.12 10.45
CA THR A 59 16.94 22.44 10.20
C THR A 59 18.26 22.61 10.94
N ASP A 60 19.18 23.40 10.38
CA ASP A 60 20.36 23.82 11.11
C ASP A 60 20.06 25.01 12.06
N ALA A 61 21.07 25.47 12.78
CA ALA A 61 20.98 26.64 13.65
C ALA A 61 20.60 27.94 12.92
N ALA A 62 20.86 28.04 11.60
CA ALA A 62 20.48 29.16 10.76
C ALA A 62 19.04 29.06 10.23
N GLY A 63 18.35 27.94 10.48
CA GLY A 63 17.00 27.67 9.98
C GLY A 63 16.97 27.21 8.52
N VAL A 64 18.11 26.82 7.96
CA VAL A 64 18.18 26.21 6.62
C VAL A 64 17.73 24.77 6.74
N VAL A 65 16.82 24.35 5.86
CA VAL A 65 16.37 22.95 5.80
C VAL A 65 17.52 22.11 5.27
N GLN A 66 17.92 21.10 6.04
CA GLN A 66 18.91 20.11 5.65
C GLN A 66 18.22 18.91 4.98
N GLU A 67 17.06 18.51 5.49
CA GLU A 67 16.32 17.35 5.02
C GLU A 67 14.82 17.52 5.29
N TRP A 68 13.97 17.08 4.36
CA TRP A 68 12.52 16.98 4.59
C TRP A 68 12.19 15.61 5.19
N VAL A 69 11.30 15.59 6.18
CA VAL A 69 10.95 14.36 6.91
C VAL A 69 9.44 14.20 7.06
N GLN A 70 9.00 12.98 7.27
CA GLN A 70 7.64 12.62 7.68
C GLN A 70 7.70 12.24 9.14
N ILE A 71 6.86 12.89 9.94
CA ILE A 71 6.69 12.57 11.35
C ILE A 71 5.38 11.81 11.47
N TRP A 72 5.48 10.52 11.73
CA TRP A 72 4.36 9.62 11.98
C TRP A 72 4.05 9.63 13.46
N MET A 73 2.78 9.75 13.80
CA MET A 73 2.27 9.71 15.17
C MET A 73 1.15 8.69 15.23
N GLN A 74 1.19 7.81 16.23
CA GLN A 74 0.14 6.83 16.43
C GLN A 74 -1.17 7.52 16.82
N ASP A 75 -2.21 7.31 16.01
CA ASP A 75 -3.53 7.93 16.18
C ASP A 75 -4.59 6.81 16.21
N VAL A 76 -5.33 6.73 17.33
CA VAL A 76 -6.33 5.69 17.56
C VAL A 76 -7.75 6.13 17.22
N ASP A 77 -7.98 7.44 16.99
CA ASP A 77 -9.34 7.93 16.67
C ASP A 77 -9.81 7.38 15.33
N LEU A 78 -8.90 7.24 14.37
CA LEU A 78 -9.20 6.63 13.06
C LEU A 78 -9.49 5.13 13.18
N ALA A 79 -8.79 4.42 14.06
CA ALA A 79 -9.06 3.03 14.36
C ALA A 79 -10.41 2.87 15.08
N ALA A 80 -10.76 3.77 16.00
CA ALA A 80 -12.05 3.77 16.70
C ALA A 80 -13.23 3.99 15.74
N GLY A 81 -13.03 4.75 14.66
CA GLY A 81 -14.01 4.92 13.59
C GLY A 81 -14.20 3.71 12.67
N SER A 82 -13.35 2.67 12.75
CA SER A 82 -13.40 1.50 11.87
C SER A 82 -14.63 0.61 12.10
N LEU A 83 -14.87 -0.35 11.18
CA LEU A 83 -16.01 -1.27 11.21
C LEU A 83 -16.11 -2.04 12.54
N GLU A 84 -17.33 -2.30 13.01
CA GLU A 84 -17.63 -2.85 14.35
C GLU A 84 -16.91 -4.17 14.66
N HIS A 85 -16.77 -5.05 13.67
CA HIS A 85 -16.03 -6.33 13.79
C HIS A 85 -14.53 -6.16 14.05
N TYR A 86 -13.94 -5.02 13.66
CA TYR A 86 -12.53 -4.71 13.89
C TYR A 86 -12.34 -4.19 15.31
N ARG A 87 -13.26 -3.34 15.79
CA ARG A 87 -13.15 -2.69 17.11
C ARG A 87 -12.96 -3.67 18.25
N ALA A 88 -13.63 -4.81 18.21
CA ALA A 88 -13.52 -5.83 19.26
C ALA A 88 -12.13 -6.48 19.36
N SER A 89 -11.35 -6.43 18.27
CA SER A 89 -10.00 -7.01 18.18
C SER A 89 -8.89 -5.97 18.35
N LEU A 90 -9.21 -4.69 18.28
CA LEU A 90 -8.26 -3.60 18.36
C LEU A 90 -8.18 -3.08 19.80
N SER A 91 -6.95 -2.96 20.28
CA SER A 91 -6.64 -2.31 21.55
C SER A 91 -5.36 -1.49 21.42
N ASN A 92 -5.08 -0.63 22.39
CA ASN A 92 -3.81 0.11 22.38
C ASN A 92 -2.60 -0.83 22.34
N THR A 93 -2.61 -1.93 23.11
CA THR A 93 -1.53 -2.93 23.07
C THR A 93 -1.38 -3.56 21.69
N ALA A 94 -2.48 -3.96 21.06
CA ALA A 94 -2.44 -4.54 19.72
C ALA A 94 -1.88 -3.54 18.68
N LEU A 95 -2.23 -2.26 18.79
CA LEU A 95 -1.71 -1.20 17.92
C LEU A 95 -0.24 -0.86 18.20
N GLU A 96 0.19 -0.86 19.46
CA GLU A 96 1.61 -0.69 19.84
C GLU A 96 2.47 -1.86 19.32
N GLU A 97 2.03 -3.10 19.50
CA GLU A 97 2.72 -4.27 18.94
C GLU A 97 2.83 -4.19 17.42
N ARG A 98 1.76 -3.74 16.76
CA ARG A 98 1.72 -3.55 15.30
C ARG A 98 2.72 -2.48 14.86
N TRP A 99 2.78 -1.38 15.59
CA TRP A 99 3.70 -0.26 15.37
C TRP A 99 5.15 -0.71 15.52
N ILE A 100 5.49 -1.37 16.64
CA ILE A 100 6.85 -1.84 16.92
C ILE A 100 7.33 -2.79 15.81
N LYS A 101 6.51 -3.76 15.40
CA LYS A 101 6.85 -4.66 14.27
C LYS A 101 7.07 -3.90 12.96
N ALA A 102 6.32 -2.85 12.70
CA ALA A 102 6.50 -2.01 11.51
C ALA A 102 7.82 -1.21 11.58
N VAL A 103 8.14 -0.63 12.75
CA VAL A 103 9.42 0.04 13.00
C VAL A 103 10.59 -0.93 12.80
N GLU A 104 10.54 -2.12 13.41
CA GLU A 104 11.57 -3.15 13.27
C GLU A 104 11.79 -3.57 11.82
N ALA A 105 10.71 -3.72 11.04
CA ALA A 105 10.80 -4.00 9.61
C ALA A 105 11.48 -2.85 8.85
N LEU A 106 11.11 -1.60 9.12
CA LEU A 106 11.72 -0.43 8.49
C LEU A 106 13.19 -0.26 8.88
N GLU A 107 13.56 -0.53 10.13
CA GLU A 107 14.96 -0.49 10.60
C GLU A 107 15.84 -1.49 9.85
N GLN A 108 15.28 -2.63 9.44
CA GLN A 108 16.01 -3.63 8.67
C GLN A 108 16.07 -3.31 7.17
N LEU A 109 14.99 -2.76 6.60
CA LEU A 109 14.87 -2.53 5.16
C LEU A 109 15.50 -1.21 4.71
N VAL A 110 15.30 -0.14 5.48
CA VAL A 110 15.69 1.23 5.14
C VAL A 110 16.27 1.98 6.36
N PRO A 111 17.35 1.47 6.99
CA PRO A 111 17.90 2.07 8.21
C PRO A 111 18.34 3.53 8.04
N ARG A 112 18.72 3.93 6.82
CA ARG A 112 19.16 5.31 6.51
C ARG A 112 17.99 6.29 6.38
N ASP A 113 16.78 5.79 6.18
CA ASP A 113 15.59 6.64 6.06
C ASP A 113 15.06 7.02 7.43
N LEU A 114 15.43 6.32 8.51
CA LEU A 114 14.88 6.55 9.84
C LEU A 114 15.77 7.50 10.66
N ILE A 115 15.13 8.45 11.32
CA ILE A 115 15.76 9.31 12.33
C ILE A 115 15.28 8.81 13.69
N ARG A 116 16.20 8.27 14.49
CA ARG A 116 15.88 7.70 15.80
C ARG A 116 15.69 8.79 16.83
N THR A 117 14.51 8.83 17.43
CA THR A 117 14.13 9.79 18.47
C THR A 117 13.96 9.15 19.84
N GLY A 118 13.82 7.82 19.90
CA GLY A 118 13.43 7.07 21.11
C GLY A 118 11.92 6.87 21.19
N PHE A 119 11.14 7.78 20.57
CA PHE A 119 9.68 7.73 20.58
C PHE A 119 9.08 6.60 19.76
N GLU A 120 9.91 5.85 19.03
CA GLU A 120 9.48 4.70 18.24
C GLU A 120 9.05 3.53 19.13
N ARG A 121 9.52 3.49 20.38
CA ARG A 121 9.30 2.41 21.35
C ARG A 121 8.83 2.90 22.71
N GLU A 122 9.19 4.12 23.07
CA GLU A 122 8.73 4.77 24.30
C GLU A 122 7.70 5.86 23.95
N PRO A 123 6.48 5.84 24.51
CA PRO A 123 5.49 6.88 24.24
C PRO A 123 6.02 8.28 24.54
N ALA A 124 5.84 9.22 23.62
CA ALA A 124 6.09 10.62 23.90
C ALA A 124 5.03 11.13 24.90
N PRO A 125 5.34 12.15 25.72
CA PRO A 125 4.31 12.85 26.50
C PRO A 125 3.26 13.48 25.57
N ALA A 126 2.13 13.95 26.10
CA ALA A 126 1.11 14.57 25.27
C ALA A 126 1.64 15.90 24.67
N LEU A 127 2.04 15.88 23.39
CA LEU A 127 2.73 17.00 22.73
C LEU A 127 1.77 17.93 21.98
N PHE A 128 1.99 19.23 22.14
CA PHE A 128 1.25 20.30 21.47
C PHE A 128 2.20 21.33 20.88
N LEU A 129 1.81 21.97 19.78
CA LEU A 129 2.57 23.07 19.20
C LEU A 129 2.25 24.37 19.94
N ASP A 130 3.27 25.18 20.19
CA ASP A 130 3.17 26.60 20.56
C ASP A 130 3.63 27.40 19.33
N PRO A 131 2.73 27.76 18.39
CA PRO A 131 3.11 28.44 17.14
C PRO A 131 3.78 29.79 17.41
N ALA A 132 3.38 30.48 18.48
CA ALA A 132 3.94 31.76 18.86
C ALA A 132 5.41 31.65 19.27
N ARG A 133 5.78 30.59 19.98
CA ARG A 133 7.17 30.35 20.41
C ARG A 133 7.96 29.42 19.48
N ARG A 134 7.31 28.84 18.47
CA ARG A 134 7.90 27.87 17.52
C ARG A 134 8.55 26.68 18.23
N LYS A 135 7.90 26.19 19.29
CA LYS A 135 8.33 25.01 20.04
C LYS A 135 7.16 24.07 20.29
N VAL A 136 7.47 22.79 20.41
CA VAL A 136 6.55 21.81 20.98
C VAL A 136 6.65 21.84 22.50
N LYS A 137 5.52 21.65 23.17
CA LYS A 137 5.42 21.57 24.63
C LYS A 137 4.43 20.50 25.06
N PRO A 138 4.65 19.87 26.21
CA PRO A 138 3.61 19.11 26.86
C PRO A 138 2.49 20.05 27.35
N ALA A 139 1.25 19.56 27.36
CA ALA A 139 0.19 20.24 28.11
C ALA A 139 0.49 20.11 29.60
N MET A 140 0.39 21.22 30.32
CA MET A 140 0.73 21.29 31.74
C MET A 140 -0.54 21.34 32.59
N HIS A 141 -0.57 20.63 33.70
CA HIS A 141 -1.62 20.75 34.71
C HIS A 141 -1.40 22.03 35.54
N GLU A 142 -2.38 22.93 35.54
CA GLU A 142 -2.21 24.28 36.12
C GLU A 142 -1.83 24.28 37.60
N ALA A 143 -2.43 23.40 38.40
CA ALA A 143 -2.22 23.41 39.84
C ALA A 143 -0.88 22.80 40.26
N SER A 144 -0.41 21.75 39.59
CA SER A 144 0.86 21.11 39.94
C SER A 144 2.05 21.61 39.12
N GLY A 145 1.82 22.25 37.96
CA GLY A 145 2.87 22.61 37.03
C GLY A 145 3.60 21.42 36.41
N MET A 146 2.99 20.23 36.43
CA MET A 146 3.54 18.98 35.88
C MET A 146 2.86 18.63 34.55
N PRO A 147 3.54 17.91 33.64
CA PRO A 147 2.96 17.56 32.34
C PRO A 147 1.88 16.48 32.46
N PHE A 148 0.96 16.50 31.50
CA PHE A 148 0.04 15.39 31.25
C PHE A 148 0.73 14.30 30.43
N GLU A 149 0.56 13.05 30.88
CA GLU A 149 1.11 11.85 30.27
C GLU A 149 0.02 10.81 30.07
N ILE A 150 0.27 9.83 29.19
CA ILE A 150 -0.70 8.78 28.90
C ILE A 150 -0.79 7.78 30.07
N CYS A 151 -2.01 7.54 30.56
CA CYS A 151 -2.25 6.57 31.62
C CYS A 151 -2.33 5.15 31.02
N ARG A 152 -1.32 4.33 31.30
CA ARG A 152 -1.24 2.91 30.89
C ARG A 152 -1.58 1.94 32.04
N GLU A 153 -1.86 2.48 33.22
CA GLU A 153 -2.15 1.70 34.42
C GLU A 153 -3.61 1.22 34.44
N ASP A 154 -3.86 0.03 33.89
CA ASP A 154 -5.20 -0.55 33.84
C ASP A 154 -5.88 -0.69 35.22
N ALA A 155 -5.09 -0.89 36.28
CA ALA A 155 -5.61 -0.99 37.64
C ALA A 155 -6.21 0.35 38.10
N LEU A 156 -5.48 1.45 37.89
CA LEU A 156 -5.93 2.81 38.20
C LEU A 156 -7.17 3.19 37.37
N LEU A 157 -7.18 2.88 36.08
CA LEU A 157 -8.33 3.13 35.20
C LEU A 157 -9.56 2.35 35.67
N ARG A 158 -9.41 1.07 36.03
CA ARG A 158 -10.51 0.24 36.54
C ARG A 158 -11.05 0.71 37.89
N GLU A 159 -10.18 1.13 38.80
CA GLU A 159 -10.57 1.72 40.10
C GLU A 159 -11.41 2.99 39.89
N ARG A 160 -11.09 3.76 38.85
CA ARG A 160 -11.84 4.96 38.43
C ARG A 160 -13.08 4.66 37.57
N GLY A 161 -13.43 3.39 37.33
CA GLY A 161 -14.56 3.00 36.49
C GLY A 161 -14.39 3.34 35.01
N LEU A 162 -13.15 3.48 34.56
CA LEU A 162 -12.77 3.80 33.18
C LEU A 162 -12.36 2.53 32.41
N ALA A 163 -12.40 2.64 31.08
CA ALA A 163 -11.93 1.58 30.21
C ALA A 163 -10.42 1.36 30.37
N ALA A 164 -9.98 0.10 30.43
CA ALA A 164 -8.57 -0.25 30.53
C ALA A 164 -7.81 0.12 29.24
N TYR A 165 -6.55 0.55 29.38
CA TYR A 165 -5.70 0.92 28.27
C TYR A 165 -5.40 -0.29 27.37
N SER A 166 -5.03 -1.41 27.98
CA SER A 166 -4.48 -2.57 27.24
C SER A 166 -5.50 -3.34 26.39
N THR A 167 -6.79 -3.26 26.76
CA THR A 167 -7.87 -4.03 26.13
C THR A 167 -8.86 -3.18 25.36
N THR A 168 -8.69 -1.86 25.33
CA THR A 168 -9.57 -0.94 24.58
C THR A 168 -8.76 0.02 23.73
N LEU A 169 -9.45 0.83 22.92
CA LEU A 169 -8.83 1.93 22.18
C LEU A 169 -8.86 3.24 22.96
N HIS A 170 -9.51 3.29 24.13
CA HIS A 170 -9.65 4.53 24.87
C HIS A 170 -8.33 4.95 25.50
N ARG A 171 -7.99 6.23 25.34
CA ARG A 171 -6.78 6.84 25.92
C ARG A 171 -7.16 7.94 26.87
N TYR A 172 -6.49 7.93 28.01
CA TYR A 172 -6.66 8.89 29.07
C TYR A 172 -5.31 9.51 29.43
N LEU A 173 -5.28 10.82 29.66
CA LEU A 173 -4.11 11.50 30.22
C LEU A 173 -4.27 11.68 31.73
N TYR A 174 -3.15 11.62 32.43
CA TYR A 174 -3.04 11.88 33.86
C TYR A 174 -1.68 12.52 34.18
N VAL A 175 -1.50 12.96 35.42
CA VAL A 175 -0.26 13.47 35.98
C VAL A 175 0.29 12.40 36.90
N GLU A 176 1.31 11.67 36.46
CA GLU A 176 1.89 10.52 37.17
C GLU A 176 2.22 10.85 38.63
N ALA A 177 2.82 12.02 38.87
CA ALA A 177 3.21 12.47 40.22
C ALA A 177 2.04 12.63 41.21
N LEU A 178 0.81 12.79 40.73
CA LEU A 178 -0.40 12.86 41.58
C LEU A 178 -1.08 11.50 41.74
N GLY A 179 -0.68 10.50 40.94
CA GLY A 179 -1.22 9.14 40.96
C GLY A 179 -2.74 9.11 40.97
N ALA A 180 -3.30 8.49 42.01
CA ALA A 180 -4.74 8.33 42.15
C ALA A 180 -5.49 9.63 42.41
N GLU A 181 -4.84 10.74 42.76
CA GLU A 181 -5.48 12.07 42.89
C GLU A 181 -5.41 12.88 41.59
N SER A 182 -4.85 12.29 40.54
CA SER A 182 -4.69 13.00 39.28
C SER A 182 -6.04 13.30 38.62
N PRO A 183 -6.20 14.50 38.03
CA PRO A 183 -7.21 14.70 37.00
C PRO A 183 -7.03 13.68 35.86
N ILE A 184 -8.14 13.20 35.31
CA ILE A 184 -8.14 12.33 34.14
C ILE A 184 -8.77 13.07 32.95
N VAL A 185 -8.09 13.03 31.81
CA VAL A 185 -8.52 13.70 30.56
C VAL A 185 -8.75 12.65 29.49
N ALA A 186 -9.94 12.61 28.91
CA ALA A 186 -10.22 11.76 27.75
C ALA A 186 -9.63 12.38 26.48
N VAL A 187 -8.82 11.60 25.75
CA VAL A 187 -8.28 12.01 24.45
C VAL A 187 -9.12 11.46 23.31
N THR A 188 -9.51 10.20 23.41
CA THR A 188 -10.29 9.55 22.35
C THR A 188 -11.74 9.97 22.37
N ARG A 189 -12.33 10.10 21.18
CA ARG A 189 -13.77 10.37 21.05
C ARG A 189 -14.58 9.26 21.73
N ASP A 190 -15.63 9.65 22.42
CA ASP A 190 -16.57 8.76 23.11
C ASP A 190 -15.96 7.90 24.24
N ALA A 191 -14.83 8.32 24.81
CA ALA A 191 -14.28 7.63 25.99
C ALA A 191 -15.31 7.57 27.14
N PRO A 192 -15.61 6.38 27.68
CA PRO A 192 -16.57 6.24 28.76
C PRO A 192 -15.98 6.78 30.07
N GLY A 193 -16.85 7.34 30.91
CA GLY A 193 -16.49 7.77 32.28
C GLY A 193 -17.33 8.91 32.81
N GLN A 194 -17.73 8.83 34.08
CA GLN A 194 -18.24 9.97 34.84
C GLN A 194 -17.03 10.73 35.42
N ASN A 195 -17.03 12.06 35.38
CA ASN A 195 -15.94 12.93 35.87
C ASN A 195 -14.60 12.83 35.10
N VAL A 196 -14.65 12.61 33.78
CA VAL A 196 -13.48 12.73 32.91
C VAL A 196 -13.51 14.09 32.20
N MET A 197 -12.41 14.83 32.26
CA MET A 197 -12.29 16.11 31.57
C MET A 197 -12.10 15.90 30.07
N LYS A 198 -12.59 16.84 29.27
CA LYS A 198 -12.33 16.85 27.82
C LYS A 198 -10.97 17.48 27.52
N LEU A 199 -10.35 17.08 26.42
CA LEU A 199 -9.10 17.69 25.96
C LEU A 199 -9.21 19.23 25.83
N THR A 200 -10.36 19.74 25.39
CA THR A 200 -10.60 21.19 25.25
C THR A 200 -10.60 21.95 26.58
N GLU A 201 -10.87 21.27 27.69
CA GLU A 201 -10.91 21.90 29.03
C GLU A 201 -9.48 22.18 29.54
N ILE A 202 -8.53 21.28 29.22
CA ILE A 202 -7.12 21.49 29.57
C ILE A 202 -6.39 22.44 28.62
N LEU A 203 -6.97 22.75 27.45
CA LEU A 203 -6.51 23.77 26.51
C LEU A 203 -7.01 25.17 26.90
N SER A 204 -6.92 25.48 28.20
CA SER A 204 -7.26 26.77 28.78
C SER A 204 -6.07 27.32 29.57
N GLY A 205 -6.19 28.57 30.05
CA GLY A 205 -5.16 29.26 30.84
C GLY A 205 -3.76 29.17 30.24
N ILE A 206 -2.84 28.43 30.89
CA ILE A 206 -1.44 28.29 30.44
C ILE A 206 -1.28 27.55 29.10
N ASN A 207 -2.31 26.83 28.66
CA ASN A 207 -2.34 26.01 27.45
C ASN A 207 -3.24 26.58 26.32
N ARG A 208 -3.84 27.77 26.49
CA ARG A 208 -4.94 28.29 25.65
C ARG A 208 -4.66 28.50 24.15
N ASP A 209 -3.39 28.53 23.76
CA ASP A 209 -2.94 28.77 22.38
C ASP A 209 -2.22 27.54 21.78
N LEU A 210 -2.29 26.40 22.48
CA LEU A 210 -1.61 25.18 22.06
C LEU A 210 -2.42 24.42 21.00
N VAL A 211 -1.74 23.96 19.96
CA VAL A 211 -2.35 23.18 18.86
C VAL A 211 -2.04 21.70 19.08
N PRO A 212 -3.06 20.80 19.07
CA PRO A 212 -2.83 19.36 19.19
C PRO A 212 -1.89 18.82 18.11
N PHE A 213 -0.86 18.08 18.52
CA PHE A 213 0.09 17.43 17.62
C PHE A 213 0.14 15.92 17.89
N ASN A 214 0.69 15.49 19.03
CA ASN A 214 0.61 14.12 19.55
C ASN A 214 -0.10 14.14 20.91
N ALA A 215 -1.31 14.70 20.94
CA ALA A 215 -2.05 14.94 22.18
C ALA A 215 -2.43 13.65 22.92
N GLY A 216 -2.47 12.52 22.22
CA GLY A 216 -2.74 11.20 22.81
C GLY A 216 -1.52 10.46 23.33
N GLY A 217 -0.33 11.08 23.32
CA GLY A 217 0.91 10.46 23.78
C GLY A 217 1.22 9.14 23.06
N GLY A 218 0.93 9.06 21.75
CA GLY A 218 1.21 7.87 20.96
C GLY A 218 2.69 7.71 20.65
N LEU A 219 3.08 6.51 20.21
CA LEU A 219 4.40 6.29 19.63
C LEU A 219 4.61 7.17 18.39
N MET A 220 5.84 7.58 18.14
CA MET A 220 6.21 8.42 17.01
C MET A 220 7.36 7.81 16.21
N LEU A 221 7.37 8.03 14.91
CA LEU A 221 8.40 7.55 13.99
C LEU A 221 8.75 8.67 13.04
N VAL A 222 10.04 8.95 12.90
CA VAL A 222 10.54 9.98 11.99
C VAL A 222 11.30 9.30 10.87
N ARG A 223 10.91 9.62 9.63
CA ARG A 223 11.61 9.13 8.46
C ARG A 223 11.80 10.20 7.41
N ARG A 224 12.76 10.02 6.52
CA ARG A 224 12.98 10.90 5.36
C ARG A 224 11.72 11.00 4.48
N HIS A 225 11.45 12.19 3.98
CA HIS A 225 10.37 12.46 3.05
C HIS A 225 10.92 12.66 1.65
N SER A 226 10.39 11.88 0.70
CA SER A 226 10.56 12.16 -0.72
C SER A 226 9.27 12.82 -1.23
N PRO A 227 9.34 14.06 -1.72
CA PRO A 227 8.15 14.90 -1.90
C PRO A 227 7.29 14.52 -3.10
N VAL A 228 7.83 13.69 -4.01
CA VAL A 228 7.14 13.29 -5.23
C VAL A 228 6.51 11.92 -5.03
N SER A 229 5.18 11.83 -5.17
CA SER A 229 4.47 10.55 -5.21
C SER A 229 4.83 9.77 -6.47
N VAL A 230 4.68 8.44 -6.47
CA VAL A 230 4.88 7.65 -7.71
C VAL A 230 3.93 8.11 -8.82
N SER A 231 2.69 8.44 -8.47
CA SER A 231 1.70 8.98 -9.40
C SER A 231 2.21 10.24 -10.09
N ASP A 232 2.72 11.21 -9.32
CA ASP A 232 3.21 12.47 -9.88
C ASP A 232 4.49 12.25 -10.68
N PHE A 233 5.37 11.37 -10.22
CA PHE A 233 6.59 11.05 -10.93
C PHE A 233 6.31 10.35 -12.28
N VAL A 234 5.28 9.51 -12.36
CA VAL A 234 4.79 8.93 -13.62
C VAL A 234 4.32 10.00 -14.60
N GLU A 235 3.60 11.03 -14.12
CA GLU A 235 3.20 12.18 -14.93
C GLU A 235 4.41 12.97 -15.42
N VAL A 236 5.38 13.22 -14.54
CA VAL A 236 6.65 13.88 -14.86
C VAL A 236 7.41 13.10 -15.94
N LEU A 237 7.52 11.77 -15.83
CA LEU A 237 8.12 10.94 -16.88
C LEU A 237 7.35 10.99 -18.19
N GLY A 238 6.03 11.16 -18.13
CA GLY A 238 5.17 11.37 -19.29
C GLY A 238 5.28 12.77 -19.91
N GLY A 239 6.00 13.71 -19.29
CA GLY A 239 6.13 15.10 -19.75
C GLY A 239 5.20 16.11 -19.06
N GLY A 240 4.40 15.67 -18.10
CA GLY A 240 3.56 16.54 -17.27
C GLY A 240 4.35 17.33 -16.21
N PRO A 241 3.74 18.37 -15.62
CA PRO A 241 4.33 19.10 -14.51
C PRO A 241 4.16 18.35 -13.18
N TRP A 242 5.08 18.57 -12.24
CA TRP A 242 4.87 18.19 -10.84
C TRP A 242 3.96 19.22 -10.16
N LYS A 243 2.96 18.74 -9.42
CA LYS A 243 1.93 19.58 -8.80
C LYS A 243 2.28 20.07 -7.39
N GLY A 244 3.42 19.69 -6.82
CA GLY A 244 3.78 19.99 -5.44
C GLY A 244 3.02 19.17 -4.39
N VAL A 245 3.19 19.50 -3.10
CA VAL A 245 2.54 18.86 -1.96
C VAL A 245 1.30 19.65 -1.55
N SER A 246 0.14 19.01 -1.44
CA SER A 246 -1.10 19.69 -1.07
C SER A 246 -1.14 20.06 0.43
N HIS A 247 -1.73 21.21 0.76
CA HIS A 247 -2.08 21.59 2.12
C HIS A 247 -3.34 22.48 2.14
N GLY A 248 -4.45 21.94 2.62
CA GLY A 248 -5.74 22.63 2.59
C GLY A 248 -6.15 22.97 1.15
N GLY A 249 -6.46 24.23 0.89
CA GLY A 249 -6.72 24.72 -0.48
C GLY A 249 -5.48 25.06 -1.31
N GLY A 250 -4.27 24.92 -0.76
CA GLY A 250 -3.02 25.35 -1.39
C GLY A 250 -2.04 24.21 -1.72
N VAL A 251 -0.91 24.60 -2.30
CA VAL A 251 0.19 23.72 -2.70
C VAL A 251 1.51 24.26 -2.15
N ILE A 252 2.40 23.37 -1.72
CA ILE A 252 3.73 23.64 -1.21
C ILE A 252 4.76 22.98 -2.14
N HIS A 253 5.69 23.77 -2.67
CA HIS A 253 6.79 23.27 -3.51
C HIS A 253 8.07 23.15 -2.66
N ILE A 254 8.30 21.97 -2.10
CA ILE A 254 9.49 21.68 -1.27
C ILE A 254 10.68 21.08 -2.04
N ASP A 255 10.52 20.85 -3.36
CA ASP A 255 11.57 20.24 -4.20
C ASP A 255 11.45 20.59 -5.68
N SER A 256 11.13 21.85 -5.98
CA SER A 256 10.92 22.32 -7.36
C SER A 256 12.13 22.06 -8.24
N GLN A 257 13.35 22.11 -7.69
CA GLN A 257 14.55 21.96 -8.50
C GLN A 257 14.90 20.53 -8.89
N SER A 258 14.49 19.50 -8.14
CA SER A 258 14.91 18.12 -8.45
C SER A 258 14.07 17.48 -9.55
N VAL A 259 12.79 17.85 -9.69
CA VAL A 259 11.87 17.17 -10.60
C VAL A 259 11.30 18.09 -11.70
N GLU A 260 11.17 19.39 -11.45
CA GLU A 260 10.63 20.31 -12.46
C GLU A 260 11.68 20.63 -13.53
N ALA A 261 11.22 20.65 -14.79
CA ALA A 261 11.96 21.36 -15.83
C ALA A 261 11.87 22.84 -15.51
N GLY A 262 13.01 23.54 -15.44
CA GLY A 262 12.98 25.00 -15.34
C GLY A 262 12.06 25.55 -16.43
N GLU A 263 11.18 26.50 -16.08
CA GLU A 263 10.30 27.22 -17.01
C GLU A 263 11.14 27.91 -18.11
N ARG A 264 11.52 27.16 -19.13
CA ARG A 264 12.02 27.65 -20.39
C ARG A 264 11.10 27.07 -21.43
N GLY A 265 10.04 27.83 -21.68
CA GLY A 265 8.94 27.44 -22.56
C GLY A 265 9.45 26.93 -23.91
N GLY A 266 8.77 25.90 -24.41
CA GLY A 266 8.90 25.41 -25.78
C GLY A 266 10.29 24.88 -26.15
N GLU A 267 10.37 23.59 -26.45
CA GLU A 267 11.52 22.96 -27.15
C GLU A 267 12.87 22.92 -26.41
N SER A 268 12.99 23.49 -25.21
CA SER A 268 14.22 23.38 -24.41
C SER A 268 14.36 21.97 -23.82
N ILE A 269 15.11 21.12 -24.51
CA ILE A 269 15.70 19.88 -23.98
C ILE A 269 16.46 20.25 -22.70
N ASP A 270 16.01 19.77 -21.54
CA ASP A 270 16.85 19.75 -20.33
C ASP A 270 17.77 18.53 -20.43
N PRO A 271 19.04 18.69 -20.86
CA PRO A 271 19.95 17.56 -21.08
C PRO A 271 20.28 16.82 -19.77
N ASP A 272 20.02 17.44 -18.62
CA ASP A 272 20.26 16.84 -17.31
C ASP A 272 19.10 15.94 -16.85
N ARG A 273 17.96 15.95 -17.54
CA ARG A 273 16.73 15.23 -17.13
C ARG A 273 16.65 13.82 -17.71
N PHE A 274 16.95 13.68 -19.00
CA PHE A 274 16.80 12.46 -19.78
C PHE A 274 18.07 12.21 -20.62
N PHE A 275 18.45 10.94 -20.77
CA PHE A 275 19.59 10.49 -21.58
C PHE A 275 19.32 10.64 -23.08
N LEU A 276 18.15 10.16 -23.53
CA LEU A 276 17.70 10.20 -24.92
C LEU A 276 16.77 11.39 -25.19
N GLY A 277 16.43 12.18 -24.17
CA GLY A 277 15.53 13.32 -24.31
C GLY A 277 15.99 14.37 -25.32
N GLN A 278 17.31 14.45 -25.55
CA GLN A 278 17.93 15.27 -26.60
C GLN A 278 17.57 14.85 -28.03
N HIS A 279 17.10 13.62 -28.23
CA HIS A 279 16.62 13.11 -29.52
C HIS A 279 15.11 13.37 -29.73
N GLY A 280 14.54 14.30 -28.96
CA GLY A 280 13.15 14.70 -29.08
C GLY A 280 12.16 13.66 -28.56
N LYS A 281 10.95 13.69 -29.11
CA LYS A 281 9.81 12.85 -28.68
C LYS A 281 10.08 11.35 -28.73
N TRP A 282 10.90 10.95 -29.68
CA TRP A 282 11.23 9.55 -29.95
C TRP A 282 12.12 8.94 -28.87
N GLY A 283 13.19 9.65 -28.50
CA GLY A 283 14.08 9.22 -27.43
C GLY A 283 13.38 9.18 -26.07
N ARG A 284 12.52 10.18 -25.80
CA ARG A 284 11.73 10.24 -24.57
C ARG A 284 10.75 9.08 -24.44
N LEU A 285 10.08 8.65 -25.50
CA LEU A 285 9.15 7.51 -25.45
C LEU A 285 9.82 6.23 -24.91
N VAL A 286 10.94 5.84 -25.52
CA VAL A 286 11.68 4.62 -25.17
C VAL A 286 12.26 4.70 -23.76
N GLU A 287 12.79 5.87 -23.42
CA GLU A 287 13.35 6.12 -22.10
C GLU A 287 12.28 6.13 -20.99
N THR A 288 11.14 6.74 -21.25
CA THR A 288 9.99 6.76 -20.34
C THR A 288 9.45 5.36 -20.12
N LEU A 289 9.42 4.48 -21.13
CA LEU A 289 9.09 3.07 -20.94
C LEU A 289 10.03 2.42 -19.92
N HIS A 290 11.34 2.53 -20.11
CA HIS A 290 12.32 1.90 -19.24
C HIS A 290 12.22 2.40 -17.79
N LEU A 291 12.13 3.73 -17.62
CA LEU A 291 12.02 4.34 -16.29
C LEU A 291 10.71 3.93 -15.59
N LYS A 292 9.58 3.87 -16.31
CA LYS A 292 8.30 3.41 -15.74
C LYS A 292 8.32 1.94 -15.35
N LEU A 293 8.93 1.06 -16.16
CA LEU A 293 9.13 -0.34 -15.80
C LEU A 293 9.99 -0.49 -14.55
N ARG A 294 11.01 0.36 -14.39
CA ARG A 294 11.88 0.37 -13.21
C ARG A 294 11.10 0.76 -11.96
N LEU A 295 10.24 1.77 -12.05
CA LEU A 295 9.37 2.15 -10.92
C LEU A 295 8.46 1.00 -10.48
N ILE A 296 7.88 0.27 -11.44
CA ILE A 296 7.02 -0.88 -11.14
C ILE A 296 7.83 -2.00 -10.46
N SER A 297 9.04 -2.29 -10.94
CA SER A 297 9.93 -3.30 -10.32
C SER A 297 10.31 -2.89 -8.89
N ASP A 298 10.73 -1.63 -8.67
CA ASP A 298 11.05 -1.13 -7.33
C ASP A 298 9.83 -1.21 -6.38
N ALA A 299 8.63 -0.88 -6.87
CA ALA A 299 7.38 -0.98 -6.10
C ALA A 299 7.07 -2.44 -5.73
N LEU A 300 7.17 -3.37 -6.67
CA LEU A 300 7.01 -4.81 -6.44
C LEU A 300 7.99 -5.34 -5.39
N GLY A 301 9.28 -5.01 -5.54
CA GLY A 301 10.33 -5.41 -4.61
C GLY A 301 10.06 -4.89 -3.19
N SER A 302 9.72 -3.60 -3.05
CA SER A 302 9.49 -2.99 -1.74
C SER A 302 8.28 -3.58 -0.99
N VAL A 303 7.19 -3.89 -1.70
CA VAL A 303 6.02 -4.58 -1.10
C VAL A 303 6.36 -6.02 -0.74
N ALA A 304 7.08 -6.74 -1.60
CA ALA A 304 7.49 -8.11 -1.32
C ALA A 304 8.40 -8.20 -0.09
N GLU A 305 9.37 -7.30 0.04
CA GLU A 305 10.26 -7.20 1.19
C GLU A 305 9.49 -6.85 2.47
N MET A 306 8.58 -5.89 2.43
CA MET A 306 7.74 -5.53 3.58
C MET A 306 6.85 -6.68 4.03
N ALA A 307 6.18 -7.37 3.09
CA ALA A 307 5.35 -8.54 3.38
C ALA A 307 6.19 -9.70 3.95
N ALA A 308 7.44 -9.87 3.48
CA ALA A 308 8.35 -10.88 3.98
C ALA A 308 8.78 -10.60 5.43
N LYS A 309 9.07 -9.34 5.76
CA LYS A 309 9.52 -8.92 7.10
C LYS A 309 8.39 -8.93 8.12
N THR A 310 7.20 -8.49 7.73
CA THR A 310 6.07 -8.37 8.65
C THR A 310 5.22 -9.64 8.72
N GLY A 311 5.35 -10.56 7.75
CA GLY A 311 4.59 -11.81 7.69
C GLY A 311 3.09 -11.60 7.38
N ARG A 312 2.70 -10.40 6.95
CA ARG A 312 1.32 -10.01 6.67
C ARG A 312 1.19 -9.37 5.28
N PRO A 313 0.00 -9.45 4.66
CA PRO A 313 -0.31 -8.58 3.53
C PRO A 313 -0.39 -7.12 3.97
N LEU A 314 -0.28 -6.19 3.03
CA LEU A 314 -0.42 -4.75 3.31
C LEU A 314 -1.90 -4.36 3.27
N LEU A 315 -2.66 -4.86 2.29
CA LEU A 315 -4.10 -4.62 2.04
C LEU A 315 -4.52 -3.14 1.94
N ASN A 316 -3.55 -2.23 1.89
CA ASN A 316 -3.77 -0.79 1.72
C ASN A 316 -2.96 -0.19 0.57
N VAL A 317 -2.28 -1.01 -0.25
CA VAL A 317 -1.43 -0.51 -1.36
C VAL A 317 -2.24 0.33 -2.35
N THR A 318 -1.76 1.54 -2.64
CA THR A 318 -2.20 2.50 -3.66
C THR A 318 -0.98 3.21 -4.27
N ASP A 319 -1.17 4.16 -5.18
CA ASP A 319 -0.09 5.05 -5.65
C ASP A 319 0.48 5.95 -4.54
N GLU A 320 -0.35 6.37 -3.59
CA GLU A 320 0.08 7.17 -2.43
C GLU A 320 0.92 6.38 -1.42
N SER A 321 0.89 5.05 -1.45
CA SER A 321 1.75 4.19 -0.62
C SER A 321 3.23 4.34 -0.97
N PHE A 322 3.57 4.99 -2.09
CA PHE A 322 4.92 5.11 -2.59
C PHE A 322 5.35 6.56 -2.81
N GLN A 323 6.61 6.84 -2.53
CA GLN A 323 7.29 8.07 -2.92
C GLN A 323 8.49 7.73 -3.82
N VAL A 324 8.94 8.72 -4.58
CA VAL A 324 10.12 8.60 -5.44
C VAL A 324 11.22 9.47 -4.90
N GLU A 325 12.27 8.82 -4.40
CA GLU A 325 13.51 9.49 -4.06
C GLU A 325 14.25 9.85 -5.34
N VAL A 326 14.70 11.11 -5.47
CA VAL A 326 15.49 11.60 -6.59
C VAL A 326 16.83 12.12 -6.06
N TRP A 327 17.93 11.44 -6.40
CA TRP A 327 19.25 11.87 -5.94
C TRP A 327 19.76 13.09 -6.69
N ARG A 328 20.29 14.07 -5.95
CA ARG A 328 20.59 15.42 -6.47
C ARG A 328 21.70 15.51 -7.52
N ARG A 329 22.56 14.49 -7.68
CA ARG A 329 23.60 14.38 -8.73
C ARG A 329 24.39 13.09 -8.50
N ALA A 330 24.09 12.01 -9.21
CA ALA A 330 25.12 11.02 -9.48
C ALA A 330 25.96 11.55 -10.65
N CYS A 331 27.29 11.65 -10.50
CA CYS A 331 28.15 12.14 -11.57
C CYS A 331 27.95 11.30 -12.85
N GLY A 332 27.48 11.94 -13.93
CA GLY A 332 27.39 11.35 -15.27
C GLY A 332 26.08 10.65 -15.63
N LEU A 333 25.05 10.67 -14.78
CA LEU A 333 23.71 10.17 -15.14
C LEU A 333 22.68 11.30 -15.13
N PRO A 334 21.69 11.29 -16.05
CA PRO A 334 20.56 12.20 -15.98
C PRO A 334 19.76 11.95 -14.70
N ARG A 335 19.16 13.00 -14.18
CA ARG A 335 18.57 13.03 -12.84
C ARG A 335 17.41 12.06 -12.66
N LEU A 336 16.59 11.85 -13.68
CA LEU A 336 15.46 10.91 -13.60
C LEU A 336 15.89 9.43 -13.63
N TRP A 337 17.19 9.15 -13.82
CA TRP A 337 17.75 7.80 -13.68
C TRP A 337 18.25 7.51 -12.28
N THR A 338 18.48 8.54 -11.50
CA THR A 338 18.97 8.43 -10.13
C THR A 338 17.80 8.40 -9.17
N THR A 339 16.76 7.65 -9.53
CA THR A 339 15.54 7.55 -8.74
C THR A 339 15.35 6.16 -8.16
N ARG A 340 14.62 6.10 -7.05
CA ARG A 340 14.20 4.87 -6.39
C ARG A 340 12.79 5.03 -5.84
N VAL A 341 11.96 4.02 -6.05
CA VAL A 341 10.66 3.97 -5.36
C VAL A 341 10.85 3.49 -3.93
N VAL A 342 10.23 4.19 -2.99
CA VAL A 342 10.26 3.88 -1.56
C VAL A 342 8.83 3.65 -1.08
N LEU A 343 8.61 2.50 -0.46
CA LEU A 343 7.37 2.21 0.28
C LEU A 343 7.32 3.05 1.55
N VAL A 344 6.34 3.94 1.61
CA VAL A 344 6.18 4.88 2.73
C VAL A 344 5.04 4.49 3.67
N ASP A 345 4.12 3.66 3.23
CA ASP A 345 3.04 3.09 4.06
C ASP A 345 3.29 1.59 4.35
N PRO A 346 3.52 1.19 5.62
CA PRO A 346 3.94 -0.17 6.00
C PRO A 346 2.79 -1.20 6.05
N GLY A 347 1.60 -0.89 5.56
CA GLY A 347 0.48 -1.83 5.49
C GLY A 347 -0.64 -1.54 6.47
N GLY A 348 -1.90 -1.67 6.04
CA GLY A 348 -3.11 -1.46 6.82
C GLY A 348 -3.81 -2.74 7.30
N ALA A 349 -3.27 -3.91 6.96
CA ALA A 349 -3.88 -5.18 7.33
C ALA A 349 -3.90 -5.38 8.85
N VAL A 350 -5.07 -5.79 9.35
CA VAL A 350 -5.26 -6.25 10.73
C VAL A 350 -5.40 -7.77 10.69
N ALA A 351 -4.61 -8.45 11.52
CA ALA A 351 -4.72 -9.88 11.71
C ALA A 351 -5.86 -10.15 12.68
N LEU A 352 -6.85 -10.91 12.23
CA LEU A 352 -7.91 -11.43 13.08
C LEU A 352 -7.63 -12.90 13.36
N PRO A 353 -7.25 -13.25 14.60
CA PRO A 353 -7.01 -14.64 14.96
C PRO A 353 -8.31 -15.41 14.89
N ILE A 354 -8.26 -16.61 14.29
CA ILE A 354 -9.37 -17.55 14.38
C ILE A 354 -9.26 -18.23 15.75
N PRO A 355 -10.27 -18.09 16.65
CA PRO A 355 -10.22 -18.69 17.98
C PRO A 355 -9.89 -20.17 17.93
N GLY A 356 -8.91 -20.60 18.73
CA GLY A 356 -8.45 -21.99 18.77
C GLY A 356 -7.57 -22.41 17.60
N SER A 357 -7.34 -21.59 16.57
CA SER A 357 -6.47 -21.93 15.44
C SER A 357 -5.15 -21.14 15.46
N ARG A 358 -4.16 -21.62 14.69
CA ARG A 358 -2.94 -20.88 14.37
C ARG A 358 -3.09 -20.00 13.12
N VAL A 359 -4.23 -20.07 12.45
CA VAL A 359 -4.51 -19.30 11.24
C VAL A 359 -5.10 -17.95 11.62
N ASN A 360 -4.53 -16.90 11.02
CA ASN A 360 -5.09 -15.56 11.03
C ASN A 360 -5.74 -15.30 9.67
N TYR A 361 -6.88 -14.62 9.66
CA TYR A 361 -7.37 -13.97 8.46
C TYR A 361 -7.08 -12.49 8.53
N TYR A 362 -6.83 -11.88 7.38
CA TYR A 362 -6.50 -10.47 7.31
C TYR A 362 -7.66 -9.69 6.74
N VAL A 363 -7.82 -8.49 7.27
CA VAL A 363 -8.88 -7.58 6.90
C VAL A 363 -8.32 -6.17 6.71
N SER A 364 -8.99 -5.36 5.89
CA SER A 364 -8.57 -4.00 5.53
C SER A 364 -9.58 -2.97 6.00
N ARG A 365 -9.10 -1.83 6.54
CA ARG A 365 -9.93 -0.74 7.11
C ARG A 365 -11.13 -0.37 6.23
N ASP A 366 -10.89 -0.20 4.93
CA ASP A 366 -11.89 0.37 4.03
C ASP A 366 -12.84 -0.70 3.47
N GLY A 367 -12.59 -1.99 3.75
CA GLY A 367 -13.23 -3.11 3.08
C GLY A 367 -12.75 -3.27 1.63
N LEU A 368 -13.18 -4.34 0.97
CA LEU A 368 -12.89 -4.57 -0.45
C LEU A 368 -13.85 -3.78 -1.34
N GLY A 369 -13.47 -3.56 -2.60
CA GLY A 369 -14.29 -2.86 -3.59
C GLY A 369 -14.41 -1.34 -3.42
N LYS A 370 -13.87 -0.75 -2.34
CA LYS A 370 -13.77 0.71 -2.19
C LYS A 370 -12.48 1.23 -2.84
N GLY A 371 -12.60 1.69 -4.07
CA GLY A 371 -11.50 2.29 -4.83
C GLY A 371 -10.86 1.35 -5.83
N ILE A 372 -10.18 1.94 -6.82
CA ILE A 372 -9.68 1.24 -8.01
C ILE A 372 -8.51 0.29 -7.72
N TYR A 373 -7.75 0.52 -6.66
CA TYR A 373 -6.64 -0.34 -6.23
C TYR A 373 -7.10 -1.57 -5.44
N ARG A 374 -8.40 -1.72 -5.20
CA ARG A 374 -8.96 -2.88 -4.51
C ARG A 374 -9.73 -3.73 -5.52
N PRO A 375 -9.51 -5.05 -5.53
CA PRO A 375 -10.32 -5.93 -6.35
C PRO A 375 -11.77 -5.81 -5.90
N GLN A 376 -12.68 -5.72 -6.87
CA GLN A 376 -14.11 -5.89 -6.59
C GLN A 376 -14.33 -7.36 -6.29
N LEU A 377 -14.83 -7.67 -5.09
CA LEU A 377 -15.35 -9.02 -4.85
C LEU A 377 -16.60 -9.19 -5.70
N ALA A 378 -16.61 -10.21 -6.55
CA ALA A 378 -17.80 -10.59 -7.31
C ALA A 378 -18.90 -11.19 -6.40
N VAL A 379 -18.58 -11.45 -5.12
CA VAL A 379 -19.42 -12.18 -4.17
C VAL A 379 -19.63 -11.34 -2.92
N GLU A 380 -20.89 -11.01 -2.63
CA GLU A 380 -21.27 -10.55 -1.30
C GLU A 380 -21.15 -11.70 -0.29
N PRO A 381 -20.62 -11.46 0.93
CA PRO A 381 -20.56 -12.47 1.98
C PRO A 381 -21.92 -13.17 2.16
N ALA A 382 -22.02 -14.42 1.72
CA ALA A 382 -23.25 -15.18 1.86
C ALA A 382 -23.43 -15.54 3.34
N LYS A 383 -24.61 -15.25 3.89
CA LYS A 383 -25.03 -15.63 5.24
C LYS A 383 -26.33 -16.39 5.15
N GLY A 384 -26.49 -17.42 5.98
CA GLY A 384 -27.73 -18.15 6.02
C GLY A 384 -27.68 -19.36 6.92
N LEU A 385 -28.58 -20.30 6.67
CA LEU A 385 -28.66 -21.56 7.36
C LEU A 385 -28.21 -22.70 6.43
N CYS A 386 -27.53 -23.69 6.99
CA CYS A 386 -27.08 -24.87 6.27
C CYS A 386 -27.38 -26.15 7.06
N SER A 387 -27.40 -27.26 6.34
CA SER A 387 -27.31 -28.60 6.89
C SER A 387 -25.88 -29.10 6.73
N ILE A 388 -25.27 -29.55 7.81
CA ILE A 388 -23.91 -30.10 7.83
C ILE A 388 -23.92 -31.52 8.37
N ARG A 389 -23.16 -32.41 7.72
CA ARG A 389 -22.95 -33.79 8.18
C ARG A 389 -21.47 -34.10 8.21
N PHE A 390 -20.95 -34.34 9.41
CA PHE A 390 -19.55 -34.74 9.60
C PHE A 390 -19.32 -36.12 9.00
N ARG A 391 -18.26 -36.24 8.22
CA ARG A 391 -17.81 -37.50 7.61
C ARG A 391 -16.67 -38.10 8.39
N GLN A 392 -15.79 -37.25 8.88
CA GLN A 392 -14.61 -37.65 9.63
C GLN A 392 -14.23 -36.51 10.58
N VAL A 393 -14.02 -36.87 11.83
CA VAL A 393 -13.46 -35.98 12.84
C VAL A 393 -12.11 -36.53 13.28
N THR A 394 -11.04 -35.81 12.97
CA THR A 394 -9.68 -36.14 13.42
C THR A 394 -9.32 -35.24 14.59
N ILE A 395 -8.89 -35.84 15.70
CA ILE A 395 -8.40 -35.11 16.88
C ILE A 395 -6.93 -35.48 17.06
N ASP A 396 -6.05 -34.49 16.99
CA ASP A 396 -4.61 -34.65 17.17
C ASP A 396 -4.24 -34.71 18.66
N GLU A 397 -3.04 -35.22 18.96
CA GLU A 397 -2.53 -35.36 20.33
C GLU A 397 -2.42 -34.02 21.08
N ASP A 398 -2.31 -32.91 20.35
CA ASP A 398 -2.27 -31.56 20.91
C ASP A 398 -3.66 -30.96 21.23
N GLY A 399 -4.73 -31.73 21.01
CA GLY A 399 -6.11 -31.33 21.26
C GLY A 399 -6.71 -30.45 20.17
N THR A 400 -6.11 -30.42 18.97
CA THR A 400 -6.71 -29.77 17.80
C THR A 400 -7.61 -30.73 17.02
N ALA A 401 -8.75 -30.23 16.56
CA ALA A 401 -9.72 -30.94 15.78
C ALA A 401 -9.71 -30.47 14.32
N THR A 402 -9.73 -31.43 13.39
CA THR A 402 -9.98 -31.21 11.97
C THR A 402 -11.22 -32.01 11.55
N VAL A 403 -12.19 -31.32 10.96
CA VAL A 403 -13.50 -31.87 10.58
C VAL A 403 -13.66 -31.84 9.07
N GLU A 404 -13.92 -32.99 8.47
CA GLU A 404 -14.37 -33.10 7.09
C GLU A 404 -15.89 -33.31 7.08
N ALA A 405 -16.62 -32.51 6.32
CA ALA A 405 -18.07 -32.53 6.32
C ALA A 405 -18.70 -32.32 4.94
N THR A 406 -19.96 -32.74 4.82
CA THR A 406 -20.83 -32.35 3.71
C THR A 406 -21.63 -31.14 4.14
N PHE A 407 -21.64 -30.10 3.32
CA PHE A 407 -22.37 -28.86 3.50
C PHE A 407 -23.46 -28.75 2.43
N GLN A 408 -24.68 -28.45 2.86
CA GLN A 408 -25.82 -28.22 1.99
C GLN A 408 -26.56 -26.96 2.44
N THR A 409 -26.89 -26.08 1.50
CA THR A 409 -27.66 -24.86 1.77
C THR A 409 -28.58 -24.55 0.60
N ALA A 410 -29.68 -23.85 0.88
CA ALA A 410 -30.56 -23.27 -0.14
C ALA A 410 -30.05 -21.91 -0.65
N GLU A 411 -29.09 -21.30 0.07
CA GLU A 411 -28.48 -20.04 -0.33
C GLU A 411 -27.56 -20.20 -1.53
N ARG A 412 -27.46 -19.17 -2.37
CA ARG A 412 -26.46 -19.14 -3.45
C ARG A 412 -25.09 -18.82 -2.87
N VAL A 413 -24.34 -19.86 -2.50
CA VAL A 413 -22.96 -19.73 -2.05
C VAL A 413 -22.02 -19.92 -3.24
N THR A 414 -21.40 -18.83 -3.67
CA THR A 414 -20.26 -18.84 -4.57
C THR A 414 -19.02 -18.54 -3.74
N ALA A 415 -18.19 -19.53 -3.44
CA ALA A 415 -16.95 -19.31 -2.69
C ALA A 415 -15.76 -19.63 -3.58
N HIS A 416 -14.71 -18.81 -3.50
CA HIS A 416 -13.42 -19.13 -4.08
C HIS A 416 -12.71 -20.18 -3.23
N GLY A 417 -11.75 -20.91 -3.80
CA GLY A 417 -11.08 -22.03 -3.13
C GLY A 417 -10.35 -21.64 -1.84
N SER A 418 -9.97 -20.37 -1.70
CA SER A 418 -9.33 -19.84 -0.49
C SER A 418 -10.28 -19.26 0.55
N ASP A 419 -11.57 -19.05 0.24
CA ASP A 419 -12.52 -18.45 1.18
C ASP A 419 -12.82 -19.37 2.36
N LEU A 420 -13.14 -18.78 3.51
CA LEU A 420 -13.50 -19.50 4.72
C LEU A 420 -15.02 -19.43 4.96
N LEU A 421 -15.61 -20.54 5.39
CA LEU A 421 -16.94 -20.60 5.98
C LEU A 421 -16.81 -20.60 7.49
N ALA A 422 -17.39 -19.61 8.16
CA ALA A 422 -17.59 -19.61 9.59
C ALA A 422 -18.93 -20.28 9.93
N LEU A 423 -18.88 -21.41 10.62
CA LEU A 423 -20.02 -22.22 11.03
C LEU A 423 -20.21 -22.11 12.53
N ARG A 424 -21.42 -21.80 12.99
CA ARG A 424 -21.75 -21.74 14.42
C ARG A 424 -22.56 -22.97 14.80
N LEU A 425 -21.92 -23.90 15.49
CA LEU A 425 -22.47 -25.21 15.80
C LEU A 425 -22.89 -25.28 17.26
N ASN A 426 -24.01 -25.93 17.52
CA ASN A 426 -24.42 -26.33 18.86
C ASN A 426 -24.07 -27.81 19.03
N ILE A 427 -22.98 -28.11 19.74
CA ILE A 427 -22.47 -29.47 19.92
C ILE A 427 -22.48 -29.81 21.41
N GLY A 428 -23.24 -30.84 21.78
CA GLY A 428 -23.49 -31.15 23.18
C GLY A 428 -24.24 -30.01 23.87
N THR A 429 -23.65 -29.44 24.94
CA THR A 429 -24.18 -28.29 25.68
C THR A 429 -23.46 -26.98 25.36
N GLU A 430 -22.51 -26.98 24.43
CA GLU A 430 -21.64 -25.85 24.12
C GLU A 430 -21.83 -25.36 22.69
N ARG A 431 -21.49 -24.08 22.48
CA ARG A 431 -21.41 -23.48 21.15
C ARG A 431 -19.97 -23.54 20.66
N LEU A 432 -19.77 -24.03 19.44
CA LEU A 432 -18.48 -24.14 18.78
C LEU A 432 -18.51 -23.40 17.45
N ASP A 433 -17.61 -22.44 17.27
CA ASP A 433 -17.44 -21.75 15.99
C ASP A 433 -16.32 -22.46 15.19
N LEU A 434 -16.69 -23.19 14.13
CA LEU A 434 -15.75 -23.86 13.23
C LEU A 434 -15.52 -23.04 11.97
N HIS A 435 -14.27 -22.94 11.53
CA HIS A 435 -13.90 -22.27 10.28
C HIS A 435 -13.43 -23.31 9.27
N ALA A 436 -13.95 -23.30 8.04
CA ALA A 436 -13.68 -24.34 7.05
C ALA A 436 -13.51 -23.81 5.63
N LYS A 437 -12.72 -24.51 4.81
CA LYS A 437 -12.60 -24.24 3.37
C LYS A 437 -13.56 -25.12 2.58
N LEU A 438 -14.11 -24.57 1.49
CA LEU A 438 -14.90 -25.33 0.54
C LEU A 438 -13.99 -26.03 -0.48
N GLU A 439 -14.19 -27.33 -0.66
CA GLU A 439 -13.46 -28.13 -1.65
C GLU A 439 -14.26 -28.17 -2.96
N SER A 440 -13.93 -27.26 -3.87
CA SER A 440 -14.63 -27.11 -5.16
C SER A 440 -14.42 -28.26 -6.14
N GLU A 441 -13.35 -29.05 -5.99
CA GLU A 441 -13.02 -30.18 -6.88
C GLU A 441 -13.85 -31.46 -6.59
N SER A 442 -14.67 -31.47 -5.53
CA SER A 442 -15.37 -32.66 -5.05
C SER A 442 -16.89 -32.50 -4.96
N ALA A 443 -17.49 -31.68 -5.83
CA ALA A 443 -18.95 -31.57 -5.91
C ALA A 443 -19.56 -32.92 -6.29
N MET A 444 -20.28 -33.54 -5.35
CA MET A 444 -21.26 -34.57 -5.68
C MET A 444 -22.58 -33.86 -6.08
N ALA A 445 -23.66 -34.61 -6.28
CA ALA A 445 -24.95 -34.14 -6.80
C ALA A 445 -25.31 -32.66 -6.47
N SER A 446 -25.92 -31.97 -7.44
CA SER A 446 -26.32 -30.55 -7.40
C SER A 446 -26.74 -30.06 -5.99
N GLY A 447 -25.91 -29.23 -5.36
CA GLY A 447 -26.19 -28.56 -4.09
C GLY A 447 -25.46 -29.11 -2.85
N GLU A 448 -24.69 -30.20 -2.97
CA GLU A 448 -23.80 -30.67 -1.90
C GLU A 448 -22.35 -30.25 -2.14
N LEU A 449 -21.78 -29.52 -1.19
CA LEU A 449 -20.37 -29.14 -1.19
C LEU A 449 -19.61 -29.91 -0.10
N ARG A 450 -18.33 -30.19 -0.33
CA ARG A 450 -17.44 -30.70 0.71
C ARG A 450 -16.72 -29.54 1.37
N LEU A 451 -16.51 -29.67 2.68
CA LEU A 451 -15.68 -28.74 3.41
C LEU A 451 -14.70 -29.47 4.32
N ARG A 452 -13.60 -28.79 4.61
CA ARG A 452 -12.59 -29.20 5.58
C ARG A 452 -12.29 -28.06 6.52
N SER A 453 -12.42 -28.31 7.82
CA SER A 453 -12.14 -27.29 8.84
C SER A 453 -10.65 -26.99 8.92
N VAL A 454 -10.34 -25.76 9.30
CA VAL A 454 -9.01 -25.39 9.78
C VAL A 454 -8.79 -26.07 11.14
N PRO A 455 -7.59 -26.58 11.44
CA PRO A 455 -7.28 -27.13 12.76
C PRO A 455 -7.63 -26.14 13.86
N THR A 456 -8.50 -26.57 14.78
CA THR A 456 -9.05 -25.73 15.84
C THR A 456 -8.95 -26.47 17.17
N ARG A 457 -8.36 -25.84 18.19
CA ARG A 457 -8.25 -26.37 19.54
C ARG A 457 -9.62 -26.46 20.17
N VAL A 458 -9.94 -27.63 20.70
CA VAL A 458 -11.23 -27.93 21.31
C VAL A 458 -11.04 -28.47 22.72
N THR A 459 -12.05 -28.32 23.57
CA THR A 459 -12.06 -28.96 24.90
C THR A 459 -12.27 -30.47 24.77
N ALA A 460 -11.94 -31.25 25.80
CA ALA A 460 -12.19 -32.70 25.78
C ALA A 460 -13.68 -33.04 25.57
N ALA A 461 -14.58 -32.25 26.17
CA ALA A 461 -16.03 -32.39 26.00
C ALA A 461 -16.47 -32.09 24.56
N GLN A 462 -15.93 -31.03 23.95
CA GLN A 462 -16.17 -30.70 22.54
C GLN A 462 -15.63 -31.79 21.60
N ALA A 463 -14.46 -32.36 21.88
CA ALA A 463 -13.87 -33.42 21.09
C ALA A 463 -14.71 -34.70 21.11
N GLU A 464 -15.20 -35.11 22.29
CA GLU A 464 -16.11 -36.25 22.42
C GLU A 464 -17.43 -36.01 21.66
N ALA A 465 -18.03 -34.83 21.85
CA ALA A 465 -19.28 -34.48 21.21
C ALA A 465 -19.15 -34.34 19.67
N LEU A 466 -18.01 -33.85 19.17
CA LEU A 466 -17.70 -33.84 17.73
C LEU A 466 -17.64 -35.26 17.15
N ARG A 467 -16.97 -36.20 17.85
CA ARG A 467 -16.91 -37.61 17.44
C ARG A 467 -18.29 -38.27 17.48
N SER A 468 -19.09 -37.99 18.50
CA SER A 468 -20.46 -38.51 18.60
C SER A 468 -21.40 -37.94 17.51
N ALA A 469 -21.09 -36.75 16.98
CA ALA A 469 -21.82 -36.14 15.88
C ALA A 469 -21.40 -36.67 14.49
N GLU A 470 -20.39 -37.56 14.40
CA GLU A 470 -19.98 -38.16 13.13
C GLU A 470 -21.12 -38.95 12.48
N GLY A 471 -21.39 -38.69 11.21
CA GLY A 471 -22.50 -39.29 10.46
C GLY A 471 -23.89 -38.69 10.74
N VAL A 472 -24.05 -37.88 11.80
CA VAL A 472 -25.35 -37.26 12.16
C VAL A 472 -25.54 -35.95 11.39
N PRO A 473 -26.66 -35.75 10.67
CA PRO A 473 -26.95 -34.49 10.02
C PRO A 473 -27.44 -33.44 11.02
N MET A 474 -26.74 -32.31 11.11
CA MET A 474 -27.14 -31.13 11.88
C MET A 474 -27.79 -30.12 10.95
N ARG A 475 -29.03 -29.73 11.24
CA ARG A 475 -29.81 -28.75 10.47
C ARG A 475 -29.76 -27.38 11.12
N ASP A 476 -30.14 -26.36 10.36
CA ASP A 476 -30.28 -24.97 10.82
C ASP A 476 -28.99 -24.39 11.46
N VAL A 477 -27.83 -24.85 10.98
CA VAL A 477 -26.53 -24.32 11.37
C VAL A 477 -26.32 -22.98 10.67
N SER A 478 -26.12 -21.91 11.42
CA SER A 478 -25.83 -20.62 10.82
C SER A 478 -24.41 -20.59 10.26
N PHE A 479 -24.27 -20.08 9.04
CA PHE A 479 -22.99 -19.91 8.38
C PHE A 479 -22.81 -18.50 7.82
N GLU A 480 -21.55 -18.09 7.68
CA GLU A 480 -21.13 -16.87 7.00
C GLU A 480 -19.88 -17.15 6.16
N THR A 481 -19.85 -16.63 4.94
CA THR A 481 -18.67 -16.69 4.07
C THR A 481 -17.74 -15.51 4.36
N LEU A 482 -16.49 -15.80 4.67
CA LEU A 482 -15.43 -14.85 4.96
C LEU A 482 -14.42 -14.86 3.79
N PRO A 483 -14.34 -13.78 3.00
CA PRO A 483 -13.36 -13.71 1.92
C PRO A 483 -11.96 -13.66 2.51
N LEU A 484 -11.10 -14.60 2.15
CA LEU A 484 -9.74 -14.63 2.68
C LEU A 484 -8.88 -13.66 1.88
N LEU A 485 -8.42 -12.59 2.54
CA LEU A 485 -7.51 -11.62 1.93
C LEU A 485 -6.07 -11.90 2.28
N SER A 486 -5.22 -11.84 1.27
CA SER A 486 -3.78 -12.00 1.42
C SER A 486 -3.02 -11.14 0.42
N THR A 487 -1.72 -11.40 0.26
CA THR A 487 -0.82 -10.70 -0.65
C THR A 487 -1.24 -10.67 -2.13
N PRO A 488 -2.10 -11.58 -2.66
CA PRO A 488 -2.67 -11.39 -4.00
C PRO A 488 -3.48 -10.09 -4.15
N CYS A 489 -4.10 -9.57 -3.08
CA CYS A 489 -4.74 -8.25 -3.10
C CYS A 489 -3.72 -7.13 -3.33
N ASP A 490 -2.52 -7.25 -2.75
CA ASP A 490 -1.44 -6.29 -2.95
C ASP A 490 -0.86 -6.42 -4.37
N LEU A 491 -0.79 -7.64 -4.91
CA LEU A 491 -0.38 -7.88 -6.30
C LEU A 491 -1.36 -7.24 -7.29
N TYR A 492 -2.67 -7.36 -7.04
CA TYR A 492 -3.69 -6.64 -7.81
C TYR A 492 -3.46 -5.14 -7.79
N ALA A 493 -3.24 -4.55 -6.60
CA ALA A 493 -3.00 -3.11 -6.46
C ALA A 493 -1.73 -2.67 -7.23
N LEU A 494 -0.68 -3.48 -7.21
CA LEU A 494 0.53 -3.25 -8.00
C LEU A 494 0.28 -3.39 -9.51
N GLY A 495 -0.63 -4.29 -9.92
CA GLY A 495 -1.09 -4.39 -11.31
C GLY A 495 -1.80 -3.11 -11.77
N VAL A 496 -2.68 -2.55 -10.93
CA VAL A 496 -3.34 -1.25 -11.17
C VAL A 496 -2.31 -0.12 -11.23
N LEU A 497 -1.30 -0.12 -10.34
CA LEU A 497 -0.19 0.84 -10.40
C LEU A 497 0.58 0.73 -11.72
N GLY A 498 0.82 -0.49 -12.21
CA GLY A 498 1.44 -0.74 -13.51
C GLY A 498 0.61 -0.21 -14.68
N VAL A 499 -0.73 -0.40 -14.64
CA VAL A 499 -1.66 0.20 -15.61
C VAL A 499 -1.58 1.73 -15.56
N ARG A 500 -1.56 2.32 -14.36
CA ARG A 500 -1.39 3.78 -14.20
C ARG A 500 -0.07 4.24 -14.80
N ALA A 501 1.02 3.56 -14.50
CA ALA A 501 2.33 3.94 -14.99
C ALA A 501 2.38 3.89 -16.53
N LEU A 502 1.94 2.80 -17.13
CA LEU A 502 2.21 2.50 -18.54
C LEU A 502 1.13 2.97 -19.53
N LEU A 503 -0.12 3.12 -19.07
CA LEU A 503 -1.28 3.28 -19.94
C LEU A 503 -2.12 4.52 -19.65
N VAL A 504 -1.72 5.33 -18.67
CA VAL A 504 -2.42 6.55 -18.24
C VAL A 504 -1.47 7.74 -18.38
N THR A 505 -1.84 8.65 -19.28
CA THR A 505 -1.22 9.97 -19.46
C THR A 505 -2.25 10.93 -20.03
N GLY A 506 -2.08 12.23 -19.74
CA GLY A 506 -2.96 13.28 -20.25
C GLY A 506 -4.42 13.07 -19.82
N ASP A 507 -5.33 13.04 -20.78
CA ASP A 507 -6.78 12.95 -20.52
C ASP A 507 -7.29 11.53 -20.25
N LYS A 508 -6.46 10.50 -20.47
CA LYS A 508 -6.89 9.11 -20.28
C LYS A 508 -6.98 8.80 -18.80
N ARG A 509 -8.16 8.45 -18.32
CA ARG A 509 -8.41 8.16 -16.90
C ARG A 509 -8.08 6.71 -16.56
N LEU A 510 -7.53 6.50 -15.36
CA LEU A 510 -7.17 5.17 -14.84
C LEU A 510 -8.32 4.14 -14.87
N PRO A 511 -9.58 4.45 -14.49
CA PRO A 511 -10.67 3.49 -14.57
C PRO A 511 -10.89 2.93 -15.98
N LYS A 512 -10.79 3.79 -17.00
CA LYS A 512 -10.93 3.36 -18.39
C LYS A 512 -9.76 2.46 -18.80
N ALA A 513 -8.53 2.86 -18.50
CA ALA A 513 -7.35 2.06 -18.84
C ALA A 513 -7.38 0.68 -18.15
N LEU A 514 -7.82 0.63 -16.89
CA LEU A 514 -7.93 -0.62 -16.16
C LEU A 514 -9.00 -1.54 -16.73
N ASP A 515 -10.18 -1.02 -17.05
CA ASP A 515 -11.26 -1.81 -17.66
C ASP A 515 -10.83 -2.45 -18.99
N GLU A 516 -10.11 -1.70 -19.83
CA GLU A 516 -9.52 -2.23 -21.08
C GLU A 516 -8.52 -3.36 -20.80
N VAL A 517 -7.65 -3.23 -19.80
CA VAL A 517 -6.70 -4.29 -19.43
C VAL A 517 -7.40 -5.53 -18.87
N LEU A 518 -8.42 -5.36 -18.04
CA LEU A 518 -9.21 -6.48 -17.50
C LEU A 518 -10.05 -7.15 -18.61
N SER A 519 -10.52 -6.39 -19.59
CA SER A 519 -11.18 -6.89 -20.79
C SER A 519 -10.22 -7.72 -21.65
N LEU A 520 -8.99 -7.21 -21.89
CA LEU A 520 -7.93 -7.98 -22.55
C LEU A 520 -7.61 -9.28 -21.81
N ALA A 521 -7.49 -9.24 -20.47
CA ALA A 521 -7.23 -10.41 -19.64
C ALA A 521 -8.28 -11.51 -19.81
N ARG A 522 -9.56 -11.14 -19.89
CA ARG A 522 -10.66 -12.09 -20.17
C ARG A 522 -10.55 -12.66 -21.58
N GLN A 523 -10.34 -11.82 -22.60
CA GLN A 523 -10.23 -12.26 -23.98
C GLN A 523 -9.06 -13.23 -24.20
N VAL A 524 -7.89 -12.98 -23.63
CA VAL A 524 -6.75 -13.90 -23.76
C VAL A 524 -6.96 -15.21 -22.97
N GLY A 525 -7.76 -15.18 -21.89
CA GLY A 525 -8.22 -16.37 -21.18
C GLY A 525 -9.18 -17.22 -22.02
N GLU A 526 -10.11 -16.59 -22.75
CA GLU A 526 -10.98 -17.27 -23.71
C GLU A 526 -10.17 -17.89 -24.86
N LEU A 527 -9.19 -17.16 -25.41
CA LEU A 527 -8.28 -17.69 -26.42
C LEU A 527 -7.47 -18.88 -25.92
N HIS A 528 -7.04 -18.89 -24.65
CA HIS A 528 -6.39 -20.06 -24.06
C HIS A 528 -7.30 -21.29 -24.12
N ALA A 529 -8.58 -21.16 -23.76
CA ALA A 529 -9.54 -22.27 -23.84
C ALA A 529 -9.79 -22.73 -25.29
N GLN A 530 -9.91 -21.79 -26.24
CA GLN A 530 -10.15 -22.10 -27.65
C GLN A 530 -8.95 -22.75 -28.34
N LEU A 531 -7.72 -22.39 -27.96
CA LEU A 531 -6.47 -22.86 -28.57
C LEU A 531 -5.90 -24.12 -27.90
N GLY A 532 -6.73 -24.93 -27.24
CA GLY A 532 -6.34 -26.23 -26.71
C GLY A 532 -5.78 -26.21 -25.28
N GLY A 533 -6.02 -25.15 -24.52
CA GLY A 533 -5.78 -25.10 -23.08
C GLY A 533 -4.31 -25.27 -22.69
N ALA A 534 -4.07 -25.82 -21.50
CA ALA A 534 -2.73 -25.94 -20.92
C ALA A 534 -1.75 -26.78 -21.76
N GLU A 535 -2.25 -27.66 -22.63
CA GLU A 535 -1.42 -28.57 -23.44
C GLU A 535 -0.94 -27.93 -24.74
N ASN A 536 -1.74 -27.05 -25.36
CA ASN A 536 -1.49 -26.58 -26.73
C ASN A 536 -1.57 -25.06 -26.91
N ALA A 537 -2.10 -24.31 -25.94
CA ALA A 537 -2.30 -22.88 -26.13
C ALA A 537 -0.93 -22.14 -26.16
N PRO A 538 -0.72 -21.20 -27.10
CA PRO A 538 0.50 -20.38 -27.16
C PRO A 538 0.76 -19.62 -25.87
N ASP A 539 1.98 -19.14 -25.64
CA ASP A 539 2.26 -18.31 -24.48
C ASP A 539 1.40 -17.03 -24.43
N LEU A 540 1.26 -16.44 -23.24
CA LEU A 540 0.39 -15.28 -23.03
C LEU A 540 0.72 -14.09 -23.95
N ALA A 541 1.99 -13.79 -24.22
CA ALA A 541 2.35 -12.67 -25.10
C ALA A 541 1.93 -12.95 -26.55
N SER A 542 2.06 -14.20 -27.00
CA SER A 542 1.53 -14.64 -28.29
C SER A 542 0.00 -14.52 -28.37
N ARG A 543 -0.73 -14.85 -27.28
CA ARG A 543 -2.18 -14.65 -27.23
C ARG A 543 -2.59 -13.18 -27.22
N VAL A 544 -1.84 -12.32 -26.53
CA VAL A 544 -2.04 -10.86 -26.58
C VAL A 544 -1.88 -10.36 -28.02
N ARG A 545 -0.84 -10.79 -28.74
CA ARG A 545 -0.65 -10.46 -30.16
C ARG A 545 -1.88 -10.85 -31.00
N LEU A 546 -2.36 -12.09 -30.85
CA LEU A 546 -3.54 -12.56 -31.59
C LEU A 546 -4.79 -11.72 -31.28
N ALA A 547 -4.97 -11.29 -30.04
CA ALA A 547 -6.08 -10.39 -29.68
C ALA A 547 -5.98 -9.04 -30.39
N PHE A 548 -4.78 -8.44 -30.46
CA PHE A 548 -4.55 -7.18 -31.17
C PHE A 548 -4.69 -7.30 -32.69
N GLU A 549 -4.27 -8.42 -33.27
CA GLU A 549 -4.46 -8.71 -34.71
C GLU A 549 -5.95 -8.88 -35.05
N ALA A 550 -6.73 -9.44 -34.13
CA ALA A 550 -8.17 -9.65 -34.31
C ALA A 550 -9.00 -8.38 -34.11
N ASP A 551 -8.60 -7.48 -33.21
CA ASP A 551 -9.34 -6.25 -32.90
C ASP A 551 -8.42 -5.01 -32.84
N PRO A 552 -8.48 -4.14 -33.86
CA PRO A 552 -7.67 -2.91 -33.92
C PRO A 552 -7.93 -1.93 -32.76
N ARG A 553 -9.07 -2.02 -32.06
CA ARG A 553 -9.38 -1.14 -30.92
C ARG A 553 -8.34 -1.27 -29.82
N TRP A 554 -7.71 -2.42 -29.67
CA TRP A 554 -6.64 -2.64 -28.69
C TRP A 554 -5.42 -1.76 -28.94
N VAL A 555 -5.07 -1.50 -30.20
CA VAL A 555 -3.95 -0.62 -30.57
C VAL A 555 -4.19 0.80 -30.06
N GLU A 556 -5.41 1.31 -30.23
CA GLU A 556 -5.78 2.65 -29.75
C GLU A 556 -5.88 2.71 -28.23
N ALA A 557 -6.48 1.69 -27.61
CA ALA A 557 -6.76 1.66 -26.18
C ALA A 557 -5.52 1.33 -25.33
N LEU A 558 -4.65 0.44 -25.79
CA LEU A 558 -3.58 -0.17 -24.99
C LEU A 558 -2.20 -0.11 -25.66
N GLY A 559 -2.02 0.71 -26.70
CA GLY A 559 -0.71 0.89 -27.35
C GLY A 559 0.28 1.76 -26.56
N PRO A 560 1.57 1.76 -26.95
CA PRO A 560 2.64 2.47 -26.25
C PRO A 560 2.58 3.99 -26.35
N GLN A 561 1.73 4.56 -27.22
CA GLN A 561 1.53 6.01 -27.32
C GLN A 561 1.12 6.65 -25.99
N TRP A 562 0.51 5.86 -25.08
CA TRP A 562 0.09 6.33 -23.75
C TRP A 562 1.23 6.45 -22.74
N LEU A 563 2.47 6.16 -23.11
CA LEU A 563 3.63 6.33 -22.23
C LEU A 563 3.97 7.80 -21.97
N THR A 564 3.66 8.69 -22.91
CA THR A 564 3.99 10.13 -22.86
C THR A 564 2.78 10.99 -23.25
N GLN A 565 2.76 12.25 -22.81
CA GLN A 565 1.74 13.25 -23.20
C GLN A 565 1.99 13.85 -24.59
N GLU A 566 3.06 13.44 -25.26
CA GLU A 566 3.41 13.96 -26.59
C GLU A 566 2.47 13.42 -27.67
N LYS A 567 2.14 14.28 -28.64
CA LYS A 567 1.26 13.89 -29.75
C LYS A 567 1.97 12.88 -30.65
N MET A 568 1.50 11.64 -30.58
CA MET A 568 2.00 10.51 -31.33
C MET A 568 0.85 9.53 -31.65
N THR A 569 0.83 9.02 -32.88
CA THR A 569 -0.07 7.94 -33.29
C THR A 569 0.42 6.61 -32.75
N ALA A 570 -0.48 5.62 -32.66
CA ALA A 570 -0.08 4.27 -32.22
C ALA A 570 0.97 3.64 -33.15
N SER A 571 0.86 3.86 -34.46
CA SER A 571 1.84 3.37 -35.44
C SER A 571 3.24 3.95 -35.19
N GLU A 572 3.33 5.27 -35.05
CA GLU A 572 4.60 5.95 -34.74
C GLU A 572 5.22 5.45 -33.42
N ALA A 573 4.40 5.10 -32.43
CA ALA A 573 4.87 4.56 -31.17
C ALA A 573 5.39 3.12 -31.30
N PHE A 574 4.73 2.27 -32.10
CA PHE A 574 5.17 0.91 -32.38
C PHE A 574 6.41 0.83 -33.27
N ASP A 575 6.70 1.86 -34.06
CA ASP A 575 7.97 1.98 -34.80
C ASP A 575 9.19 2.08 -33.85
N LEU A 576 8.98 2.53 -32.61
CA LEU A 576 10.03 2.71 -31.60
C LEU A 576 10.02 1.67 -30.49
N VAL A 577 8.82 1.22 -30.10
CA VAL A 577 8.61 0.18 -29.09
C VAL A 577 8.20 -1.08 -29.83
N PRO A 578 9.11 -2.05 -30.03
CA PRO A 578 8.80 -3.25 -30.80
C PRO A 578 7.54 -3.95 -30.28
N PRO A 579 6.59 -4.32 -31.15
CA PRO A 579 5.35 -4.97 -30.73
C PRO A 579 5.58 -6.18 -29.82
N GLU A 580 6.55 -7.03 -30.12
CA GLU A 580 6.87 -8.23 -29.34
C GLU A 580 7.26 -7.90 -27.89
N MET A 581 7.93 -6.76 -27.69
CA MET A 581 8.26 -6.28 -26.36
C MET A 581 7.02 -5.72 -25.65
N TRP A 582 6.19 -4.97 -26.37
CA TRP A 582 4.95 -4.41 -25.81
C TRP A 582 3.95 -5.50 -25.39
N TRP A 583 3.82 -6.58 -26.18
CA TRP A 583 2.99 -7.73 -25.82
C TRP A 583 3.46 -8.41 -24.53
N ARG A 584 4.77 -8.45 -24.30
CA ARG A 584 5.33 -8.96 -23.03
C ARG A 584 5.04 -8.03 -21.86
N VAL A 585 5.07 -6.71 -22.07
CA VAL A 585 4.68 -5.73 -21.05
C VAL A 585 3.21 -5.94 -20.64
N LEU A 586 2.30 -6.02 -21.61
CA LEU A 586 0.89 -6.27 -21.35
C LEU A 586 0.64 -7.65 -20.72
N ALA A 587 1.35 -8.69 -21.18
CA ALA A 587 1.28 -10.01 -20.57
C ALA A 587 1.73 -9.99 -19.10
N ALA A 588 2.82 -9.27 -18.77
CA ALA A 588 3.27 -9.12 -17.39
C ALA A 588 2.22 -8.43 -16.52
N LEU A 589 1.56 -7.38 -17.02
CA LEU A 589 0.44 -6.72 -16.31
C LEU A 589 -0.75 -7.66 -16.11
N VAL A 590 -1.20 -8.36 -17.15
CA VAL A 590 -2.35 -9.28 -17.09
C VAL A 590 -2.14 -10.35 -16.01
N ARG A 591 -0.92 -10.89 -15.87
CA ARG A 591 -0.58 -11.90 -14.85
C ARG A 591 -0.75 -11.42 -13.42
N MET A 592 -0.70 -10.10 -13.17
CA MET A 592 -0.80 -9.52 -11.82
C MET A 592 -2.23 -9.43 -11.30
N PHE A 593 -3.25 -9.74 -12.11
CA PHE A 593 -4.65 -9.70 -11.69
C PHE A 593 -5.14 -11.10 -11.29
N PRO A 594 -5.28 -11.40 -9.98
CA PRO A 594 -5.64 -12.75 -9.52
C PRO A 594 -7.00 -13.20 -10.05
N GLY A 595 -7.09 -14.46 -10.46
CA GLY A 595 -8.35 -15.09 -10.89
C GLY A 595 -8.94 -14.60 -12.21
N MET A 596 -8.23 -13.76 -12.98
CA MET A 596 -8.72 -13.27 -14.27
C MET A 596 -8.64 -14.29 -15.41
N GLY A 597 -7.79 -15.29 -15.27
CA GLY A 597 -7.55 -16.31 -16.28
C GLY A 597 -6.44 -17.30 -15.88
N PRO A 598 -6.16 -18.31 -16.71
CA PRO A 598 -5.21 -19.39 -16.40
C PRO A 598 -3.77 -18.91 -16.22
N ASP A 599 -3.40 -17.76 -16.76
CA ASP A 599 -2.06 -17.18 -16.61
C ASP A 599 -1.89 -16.30 -15.37
N SER A 600 -2.96 -16.03 -14.61
CA SER A 600 -2.86 -15.22 -13.40
C SER A 600 -1.88 -15.86 -12.43
N ILE A 601 -1.01 -15.05 -11.80
CA ILE A 601 -0.04 -15.56 -10.83
C ILE A 601 -0.73 -16.26 -9.66
N CYS A 602 -1.88 -15.72 -9.25
CA CYS A 602 -2.72 -16.26 -8.19
C CYS A 602 -4.09 -16.64 -8.73
N ARG A 603 -4.63 -17.76 -8.24
CA ARG A 603 -5.95 -18.26 -8.62
C ARG A 603 -7.08 -17.40 -8.07
N ASP A 604 -6.90 -16.86 -6.88
CA ASP A 604 -7.85 -16.00 -6.19
C ASP A 604 -7.12 -15.04 -5.22
N LEU A 605 -7.89 -14.26 -4.46
CA LEU A 605 -7.37 -13.23 -3.56
C LEU A 605 -6.76 -13.78 -2.25
N GLY A 606 -7.03 -15.05 -1.93
CA GLY A 606 -6.51 -15.74 -0.75
C GLY A 606 -5.37 -16.71 -1.07
N ASP A 607 -5.04 -16.91 -2.34
CA ASP A 607 -4.02 -17.83 -2.85
C ASP A 607 -2.58 -17.38 -2.48
N SER A 608 -2.28 -17.55 -1.20
CA SER A 608 -0.96 -17.35 -0.62
C SER A 608 -0.56 -18.63 0.12
N ARG A 609 0.63 -19.15 -0.20
CA ARG A 609 1.14 -20.34 0.49
C ARG A 609 1.43 -19.97 1.95
N GLY A 610 0.93 -20.78 2.89
CA GLY A 610 1.06 -20.52 4.33
C GLY A 610 2.50 -20.23 4.74
N GLY A 611 2.74 -19.07 5.34
CA GLY A 611 4.06 -18.62 5.81
C GLY A 611 4.99 -18.01 4.75
N ALA A 612 4.59 -17.97 3.48
CA ALA A 612 5.41 -17.43 2.38
C ALA A 612 4.63 -16.47 1.48
N GLY A 613 3.73 -15.65 2.06
CA GLY A 613 2.89 -14.72 1.30
C GLY A 613 3.66 -13.75 0.39
N HIS A 614 4.89 -13.38 0.76
CA HIS A 614 5.78 -12.55 -0.06
C HIS A 614 6.19 -13.19 -1.40
N ARG A 615 6.13 -14.51 -1.55
CA ARG A 615 6.54 -15.19 -2.80
C ARG A 615 5.54 -15.01 -3.94
N VAL A 616 4.32 -14.53 -3.64
CA VAL A 616 3.32 -14.17 -4.64
C VAL A 616 3.87 -13.15 -5.65
N PHE A 617 4.80 -12.28 -5.22
CA PHE A 617 5.35 -11.23 -6.08
C PHE A 617 6.50 -11.73 -6.98
N SER A 618 7.15 -12.86 -6.66
CA SER A 618 8.37 -13.30 -7.35
C SER A 618 8.20 -13.45 -8.87
N PRO A 619 7.13 -14.10 -9.39
CA PRO A 619 6.95 -14.22 -10.84
C PRO A 619 6.77 -12.88 -11.55
N ALA A 620 6.13 -11.91 -10.89
CA ALA A 620 5.99 -10.56 -11.43
C ALA A 620 7.34 -9.83 -11.45
N ILE A 621 8.10 -9.87 -10.34
CA ILE A 621 9.44 -9.28 -10.24
C ILE A 621 10.35 -9.82 -11.35
N GLU A 622 10.40 -11.16 -11.53
CA GLU A 622 11.19 -11.80 -12.58
C GLU A 622 10.78 -11.34 -14.00
N ALA A 623 9.47 -11.20 -14.25
CA ALA A 623 8.97 -10.73 -15.54
C ALA A 623 9.36 -9.26 -15.81
N PHE A 624 9.25 -8.37 -14.82
CA PHE A 624 9.65 -6.98 -14.97
C PHE A 624 11.18 -6.82 -15.07
N ASP A 625 11.95 -7.65 -14.39
CA ASP A 625 13.42 -7.65 -14.52
C ASP A 625 13.89 -8.11 -15.91
N ASP A 626 13.27 -9.14 -16.51
CA ASP A 626 13.51 -9.52 -17.92
C ASP A 626 13.17 -8.35 -18.87
N LEU A 627 12.03 -7.66 -18.65
CA LEU A 627 11.65 -6.48 -19.42
C LEU A 627 12.64 -5.32 -19.26
N LEU A 628 13.20 -5.12 -18.06
CA LEU A 628 14.21 -4.10 -17.81
C LEU A 628 15.52 -4.41 -18.54
N VAL A 629 15.96 -5.67 -18.55
CA VAL A 629 17.14 -6.09 -19.31
C VAL A 629 16.93 -5.87 -20.81
N ARG A 630 15.75 -6.19 -21.34
CA ARG A 630 15.42 -5.99 -22.76
C ARG A 630 15.30 -4.52 -23.14
N THR A 631 14.63 -3.70 -22.34
CA THR A 631 14.47 -2.28 -22.66
C THR A 631 15.79 -1.51 -22.62
N ARG A 632 16.79 -1.97 -21.84
CA ARG A 632 18.15 -1.40 -21.90
C ARG A 632 18.76 -1.44 -23.30
N SER A 633 18.49 -2.46 -24.11
CA SER A 633 19.04 -2.55 -25.47
C SER A 633 18.42 -1.54 -26.44
N LEU A 634 17.21 -1.04 -26.13
CA LEU A 634 16.59 0.04 -26.90
C LEU A 634 17.22 1.41 -26.59
N MET A 635 17.90 1.52 -25.45
CA MET A 635 18.45 2.78 -24.97
C MET A 635 19.95 2.91 -25.17
N LEU A 636 20.66 1.83 -24.88
CA LEU A 636 22.10 1.75 -25.04
C LEU A 636 22.38 1.10 -26.39
N ILE A 637 22.63 1.94 -27.38
CA ILE A 637 23.00 1.46 -28.71
C ILE A 637 24.31 0.68 -28.61
N ASP A 638 24.31 -0.58 -29.05
CA ASP A 638 25.55 -1.31 -29.26
C ASP A 638 26.34 -0.63 -30.38
N TRP A 639 27.41 0.05 -30.00
CA TRP A 639 28.28 0.77 -30.92
C TRP A 639 28.84 -0.12 -32.03
N ARG A 640 28.98 -1.44 -31.80
CA ARG A 640 29.41 -2.40 -32.82
C ARG A 640 28.31 -2.62 -33.85
N TYR A 641 27.08 -2.85 -33.40
CA TYR A 641 25.92 -3.02 -34.27
C TYR A 641 25.67 -1.76 -35.13
N ASN A 642 25.78 -0.58 -34.53
CA ASN A 642 25.65 0.68 -35.27
C ASN A 642 26.74 0.87 -36.31
N ARG A 643 27.98 0.46 -36.03
CA ARG A 643 29.08 0.50 -37.01
C ARG A 643 28.83 -0.43 -38.19
N GLU A 644 28.23 -1.60 -37.95
CA GLU A 644 27.82 -2.54 -39.00
C GLU A 644 26.68 -1.99 -39.85
N VAL A 645 25.61 -1.47 -39.24
CA VAL A 645 24.50 -0.82 -39.94
C VAL A 645 25.00 0.38 -40.76
N HIS A 646 25.84 1.24 -40.18
CA HIS A 646 26.47 2.34 -40.92
C HIS A 646 27.38 1.87 -42.06
N ALA A 647 28.02 0.71 -41.94
CA ALA A 647 28.80 0.13 -43.05
C ALA A 647 27.88 -0.35 -44.18
N VAL A 648 26.75 -0.99 -43.85
CA VAL A 648 25.74 -1.43 -44.83
C VAL A 648 25.09 -0.24 -45.52
N VAL A 649 24.64 0.78 -44.77
CA VAL A 649 24.02 2.00 -45.32
C VAL A 649 25.01 2.76 -46.20
N ARG A 650 26.28 2.89 -45.79
CA ARG A 650 27.33 3.47 -46.64
C ARG A 650 27.54 2.65 -47.91
N GLY A 651 27.55 1.32 -47.80
CA GLY A 651 27.65 0.43 -48.95
C GLY A 651 26.48 0.56 -49.93
N LEU A 652 25.25 0.69 -49.43
CA LEU A 652 24.05 0.91 -50.25
C LEU A 652 24.06 2.29 -50.92
N ARG A 653 24.42 3.33 -50.17
CA ARG A 653 24.54 4.70 -50.71
C ARG A 653 25.60 4.78 -51.81
N THR A 654 26.75 4.12 -51.62
CA THR A 654 27.82 4.06 -52.63
C THR A 654 27.33 3.37 -53.90
N ARG A 655 26.66 2.21 -53.77
CA ARG A 655 26.07 1.49 -54.92
C ARG A 655 24.99 2.30 -55.65
N MET A 656 24.15 3.04 -54.93
CA MET A 656 23.15 3.92 -55.54
C MET A 656 23.80 5.07 -56.32
N ILE A 657 24.87 5.67 -55.78
CA ILE A 657 25.62 6.72 -56.48
C ILE A 657 26.31 6.18 -57.72
N GLU A 658 26.90 4.98 -57.67
CA GLU A 658 27.51 4.32 -58.84
C GLU A 658 26.48 3.97 -59.92
N GLN A 659 25.27 3.53 -59.53
CA GLN A 659 24.19 3.24 -60.48
C GLN A 659 23.60 4.49 -61.14
N VAL A 660 23.61 5.64 -60.45
CA VAL A 660 23.14 6.92 -61.00
C VAL A 660 24.24 7.62 -61.80
N GLY A 661 25.51 7.51 -61.39
CA GLY A 661 26.67 8.06 -62.09
C GLY A 661 27.11 7.28 -63.33
N GLY A 662 26.72 6.00 -63.45
CA GLY A 662 26.97 5.16 -64.62
C GLY A 662 25.95 5.29 -65.77
N ARG A 663 25.03 6.27 -65.69
CA ARG A 663 24.05 6.60 -66.74
C ARG A 663 24.19 8.05 -67.26
N VAL A 664 25.43 8.54 -67.37
CA VAL A 664 25.75 9.79 -68.09
C VAL A 664 26.56 9.45 -69.33
#